data_AF-A0ABD3ET92-F1
#
_entry.id   AF-A0ABD3ET92-F1
#
_cell.length_a   1.000
_cell.length_b   1.000
_cell.length_c   1.000
_cell.angle_alpha   90.00
_cell.angle_beta   90.00
_cell.angle_gamma   90.00
#
_symmetry.space_group_name_H-M   'P 1'
#
loop_
_entity.id
_entity.type
_entity.pdbx_description
1 polymer ?
#
loop_
_entity_poly.entity_id
_entity_poly.type
_entity_poly.pdbx_seq_one_letter_code
_entity_poly.pdbx_strand_id
1 'polypeptide(L)'
;MVLALRIVSFVVRGRSNVDAAHIESLITRSLLPSPNMSLADAINFNSLELLDWIWVASCTSVDARSPTWTLTNYLRSDPHYYRWQFAEAMKVAIQCGNLQVVKWLFAHFSWCVVPLAAAELAASKGDLDILKFLRDNDAGYLETGAETDRRKQAPPTNGEGGIGVEWYSSTSIVRCALGKDHIDIVWWLYEGAPYNNFKTLHEITKYYLKIGDIEKAEAVLPKSENIIQLMAFCSSSQVIEGVIDRGYYTRREERAAGRALQVLAREGRVDLLQRMVEFYPGPPLHAYYWGEEWGNAMEEACRSGKLPALQFLMDHPNGRRICKNAQRRVSELICLAGRNGDLEMMEFIYGQKAARALDMRYAVATGGHVDVLKWYVERFPAAVQHSAERIITTASKYGQLDILRELHRLDVLSRLRTCSSSTNILEKTDVWWPPGCHALDVAAAHGRLDIVKWLHVHRYERCSTKAMNLAAANGYLDMVQWLHDNREEGCTTKAIDRAAGNGYIHVAEWLYRNRSEGCTTDAIDQAAANGHLDSIKWLYANQLTDGTTKTLTNTITRGHVLTAGWLHAHFPDLVPVDLDFSTSEDSITFEILLFLHFHFPSELTTQVVHQAKGVFSSIYFGTISDAIVVEWLEENYPTQQSRDREHG
;
A
#
# COMPACT_ATOMS: atom_id res chain seq x y z
N MET A 1 -10.87 7.29 -10.82
CA MET A 1 -11.37 7.92 -12.06
C MET A 1 -12.09 6.82 -12.82
N VAL A 2 -13.43 6.86 -12.94
CA VAL A 2 -14.18 5.83 -13.69
C VAL A 2 -13.79 6.00 -15.16
N LEU A 3 -13.04 5.06 -15.72
CA LEU A 3 -12.74 5.02 -17.15
C LEU A 3 -14.04 4.64 -17.86
N ALA A 4 -14.84 5.65 -18.23
CA ALA A 4 -16.08 5.43 -18.96
C ALA A 4 -15.75 4.94 -20.37
N LEU A 5 -16.07 3.69 -20.68
CA LEU A 5 -15.97 3.15 -22.02
C LEU A 5 -16.92 3.95 -22.92
N ARG A 6 -16.37 4.78 -23.82
CA ARG A 6 -17.17 5.52 -24.81
C ARG A 6 -17.43 4.61 -26.00
N ILE A 7 -18.61 4.01 -26.05
CA ILE A 7 -19.08 3.33 -27.26
C ILE A 7 -19.37 4.41 -28.31
N VAL A 8 -18.56 4.47 -29.36
CA VAL A 8 -18.75 5.39 -30.50
C VAL A 8 -19.29 4.59 -31.67
N SER A 9 -20.53 4.85 -32.09
CA SER A 9 -21.11 4.26 -33.30
C SER A 9 -20.56 4.99 -34.53
N PHE A 10 -19.71 4.32 -35.32
CA PHE A 10 -19.27 4.85 -36.61
C PHE A 10 -20.29 4.49 -37.69
N VAL A 11 -20.94 5.50 -38.26
CA VAL A 11 -21.78 5.34 -39.46
C VAL A 11 -20.89 5.57 -40.67
N VAL A 12 -20.52 4.48 -41.37
CA VAL A 12 -19.88 4.59 -42.68
C VAL A 12 -20.91 5.15 -43.66
N ARG A 13 -20.77 6.42 -44.06
CA ARG A 13 -21.62 7.05 -45.08
C ARG A 13 -21.40 6.32 -46.40
N GLY A 14 -22.36 5.47 -46.79
CA GLY A 14 -22.21 4.49 -47.85
C GLY A 14 -21.94 5.07 -49.25
N ARG A 15 -21.06 4.38 -49.99
CA ARG A 15 -21.28 4.15 -51.43
C ARG A 15 -21.86 2.74 -51.56
N SER A 16 -22.99 2.61 -52.24
CA SER A 16 -23.88 1.45 -52.23
C SER A 16 -23.35 0.16 -52.90
N ASN A 17 -22.04 -0.01 -53.06
CA ASN A 17 -21.48 -1.15 -53.82
C ASN A 17 -20.03 -1.53 -53.45
N VAL A 18 -19.58 -1.28 -52.21
CA VAL A 18 -18.26 -1.74 -51.76
C VAL A 18 -18.45 -2.70 -50.60
N ASP A 19 -18.12 -3.97 -50.83
CA ASP A 19 -18.02 -4.99 -49.79
C ASP A 19 -16.82 -4.65 -48.89
N ALA A 20 -17.10 -3.97 -47.79
CA ALA A 20 -16.12 -3.36 -46.90
C ALA A 20 -15.90 -4.19 -45.61
N ALA A 21 -16.24 -5.48 -45.61
CA ALA A 21 -16.06 -6.37 -44.45
C ALA A 21 -14.62 -6.34 -43.89
N HIS A 22 -13.62 -6.16 -44.77
CA HIS A 22 -12.23 -6.01 -44.38
C HIS A 22 -11.95 -4.70 -43.61
N ILE A 23 -12.62 -3.59 -43.98
CA ILE A 23 -12.49 -2.29 -43.30
C ILE A 23 -13.21 -2.34 -41.95
N GLU A 24 -14.39 -2.96 -41.89
CA GLU A 24 -15.10 -3.19 -40.64
C GLU A 24 -14.26 -4.02 -39.66
N SER A 25 -13.65 -5.11 -40.12
CA SER A 25 -12.74 -5.92 -39.31
C SER A 25 -11.50 -5.13 -38.84
N LEU A 26 -10.92 -4.28 -39.69
CA LEU A 26 -9.79 -3.41 -39.35
C LEU A 26 -10.17 -2.35 -38.30
N ILE A 27 -11.27 -1.63 -38.51
CA ILE A 27 -11.78 -0.61 -37.59
C ILE A 27 -12.12 -1.25 -36.24
N THR A 28 -12.75 -2.41 -36.27
CA THR A 28 -13.12 -3.19 -35.09
C THR A 28 -11.87 -3.64 -34.33
N ARG A 29 -10.84 -4.19 -35.00
CA ARG A 29 -9.55 -4.53 -34.36
C ARG A 29 -8.80 -3.32 -33.81
N SER A 30 -8.93 -2.14 -34.41
CA SER A 30 -8.23 -0.92 -33.97
C SER A 30 -8.93 -0.16 -32.85
N LEU A 31 -10.25 -0.31 -32.69
CA LEU A 31 -11.06 0.41 -31.70
C LEU A 31 -11.48 -0.45 -30.50
N LEU A 32 -11.39 -1.78 -30.61
CA LEU A 32 -11.70 -2.68 -29.52
C LEU A 32 -10.54 -2.78 -28.51
N PRO A 33 -10.84 -3.17 -27.26
CA PRO A 33 -9.81 -3.47 -26.27
C PRO A 33 -8.81 -4.50 -26.79
N SER A 34 -7.56 -4.36 -26.35
CA SER A 34 -6.47 -5.27 -26.75
C SER A 34 -6.91 -6.73 -26.56
N PRO A 35 -6.66 -7.63 -27.52
CA PRO A 35 -6.96 -9.06 -27.37
C PRO A 35 -6.13 -9.72 -26.25
N ASN A 36 -5.16 -8.99 -25.69
CA ASN A 36 -4.35 -9.34 -24.53
C ASN A 36 -4.88 -8.73 -23.23
N MET A 37 -6.06 -8.11 -23.23
CA MET A 37 -6.74 -7.67 -22.01
C MET A 37 -7.31 -8.89 -21.29
N SER A 38 -6.99 -9.04 -20.01
CA SER A 38 -7.56 -10.10 -19.18
C SER A 38 -9.05 -9.86 -18.96
N LEU A 39 -9.82 -10.93 -18.73
CA LEU A 39 -11.24 -10.80 -18.39
C LEU A 39 -11.43 -10.03 -17.07
N ALA A 40 -10.49 -10.16 -16.14
CA ALA A 40 -10.52 -9.48 -14.84
C ALA A 40 -10.34 -7.96 -15.02
N ASP A 41 -9.42 -7.54 -15.88
CA ASP A 41 -9.24 -6.12 -16.20
C ASP A 41 -10.47 -5.54 -16.91
N ALA A 42 -11.08 -6.32 -17.81
CA ALA A 42 -12.27 -5.90 -18.56
C ALA A 42 -13.47 -5.59 -17.65
N ILE A 43 -13.60 -6.27 -16.51
CA ILE A 43 -14.67 -6.03 -15.53
C ILE A 43 -14.63 -4.59 -14.98
N ASN A 44 -13.45 -3.97 -14.87
CA ASN A 44 -13.31 -2.59 -14.39
C ASN A 44 -14.03 -1.56 -15.28
N PHE A 45 -14.31 -1.90 -16.54
CA PHE A 45 -15.08 -1.05 -17.46
C PHE A 45 -16.60 -1.19 -17.30
N ASN A 46 -17.06 -2.17 -16.53
CA ASN A 46 -18.47 -2.37 -16.18
C ASN A 46 -19.41 -2.48 -17.40
N SER A 47 -18.96 -3.13 -18.48
CA SER A 47 -19.74 -3.38 -19.68
C SER A 47 -19.87 -4.88 -19.90
N LEU A 48 -21.11 -5.39 -19.85
CA LEU A 48 -21.38 -6.81 -20.14
C LEU A 48 -21.13 -7.12 -21.62
N GLU A 49 -21.33 -6.15 -22.51
CA GLU A 49 -21.06 -6.28 -23.94
C GLU A 49 -19.57 -6.52 -24.21
N LEU A 50 -18.69 -5.86 -23.42
CA LEU A 50 -17.26 -6.11 -23.50
C LEU A 50 -16.90 -7.52 -23.03
N LEU A 51 -17.52 -8.00 -21.94
CA LEU A 51 -17.28 -9.36 -21.44
C LEU A 51 -17.79 -10.41 -22.43
N ASP A 52 -18.98 -10.22 -23.00
CA ASP A 52 -19.54 -11.05 -24.07
C ASP A 52 -18.61 -11.07 -25.28
N TRP A 53 -18.06 -9.92 -25.66
CA TRP A 53 -17.12 -9.84 -26.77
C TRP A 53 -15.84 -10.64 -26.50
N ILE A 54 -15.20 -10.47 -25.34
CA ILE A 54 -14.00 -11.24 -24.94
C ILE A 54 -14.32 -12.74 -24.92
N TRP A 55 -15.49 -13.10 -24.38
CA TRP A 55 -15.93 -14.49 -24.30
C TRP A 55 -16.13 -15.10 -25.68
N VAL A 56 -16.87 -14.44 -26.57
CA VAL A 56 -17.13 -14.92 -27.93
C VAL A 56 -15.84 -14.99 -28.75
N ALA A 57 -14.93 -14.03 -28.57
CA ALA A 57 -13.65 -14.00 -29.26
C ALA A 57 -12.68 -15.09 -28.80
N SER A 58 -12.88 -15.66 -27.61
CA SER A 58 -11.97 -16.67 -27.06
C SER A 58 -12.10 -18.04 -27.73
N CYS A 59 -11.00 -18.79 -27.83
CA CYS A 59 -11.01 -20.12 -28.44
C CYS A 59 -11.44 -21.20 -27.44
N THR A 60 -12.25 -22.17 -27.86
CA THR A 60 -12.78 -23.25 -27.00
C THR A 60 -11.90 -24.49 -26.91
N SER A 61 -10.88 -24.61 -27.77
CA SER A 61 -9.96 -25.74 -27.79
C SER A 61 -8.56 -25.30 -28.20
N VAL A 62 -7.56 -26.11 -27.84
CA VAL A 62 -6.15 -25.87 -28.19
C VAL A 62 -5.96 -25.82 -29.71
N ASP A 63 -6.65 -26.71 -30.44
CA ASP A 63 -6.58 -26.79 -31.91
C ASP A 63 -7.18 -25.55 -32.60
N ALA A 64 -8.08 -24.83 -31.93
CA ALA A 64 -8.72 -23.63 -32.45
C ALA A 64 -7.92 -22.34 -32.19
N ARG A 65 -6.75 -22.42 -31.52
CA ARG A 65 -5.93 -21.24 -31.20
C ARG A 65 -5.35 -20.60 -32.46
N SER A 66 -5.42 -19.28 -32.53
CA SER A 66 -4.71 -18.49 -33.56
C SER A 66 -3.19 -18.65 -33.40
N PRO A 67 -2.41 -18.58 -34.49
CA PRO A 67 -0.94 -18.54 -34.42
C PRO A 67 -0.38 -17.28 -33.74
N THR A 68 -1.20 -16.25 -33.51
CA THR A 68 -0.82 -15.04 -32.77
C THR A 68 -1.11 -15.21 -31.29
N TRP A 69 -0.14 -14.90 -30.42
CA TRP A 69 -0.33 -14.94 -28.97
C TRP A 69 -1.35 -13.90 -28.50
N THR A 70 -2.39 -14.37 -27.81
CA THR A 70 -3.40 -13.53 -27.15
C THR A 70 -3.97 -14.22 -25.92
N LEU A 71 -4.36 -13.48 -24.88
CA LEU A 71 -4.99 -14.07 -23.69
C LEU A 71 -6.36 -14.67 -24.01
N THR A 72 -7.09 -14.06 -24.94
CA THR A 72 -8.37 -14.61 -25.46
C THR A 72 -8.20 -16.01 -26.07
N ASN A 73 -7.07 -16.34 -26.69
CA ASN A 73 -6.83 -17.71 -27.15
C ASN A 73 -6.83 -18.72 -25.99
N TYR A 74 -6.34 -18.36 -24.82
CA TYR A 74 -6.17 -19.27 -23.68
C TYR A 74 -7.42 -19.37 -22.80
N LEU A 75 -8.25 -18.31 -22.74
CA LEU A 75 -9.36 -18.18 -21.79
C LEU A 75 -10.26 -19.43 -21.68
N ARG A 76 -10.72 -20.00 -22.82
CA ARG A 76 -11.58 -21.19 -22.84
C ARG A 76 -10.91 -22.45 -23.39
N SER A 77 -9.64 -22.37 -23.76
CA SER A 77 -8.90 -23.50 -24.33
C SER A 77 -7.91 -24.13 -23.35
N ASP A 78 -7.46 -23.39 -22.35
CA ASP A 78 -6.58 -23.88 -21.29
C ASP A 78 -7.39 -24.06 -19.98
N PRO A 79 -7.55 -25.30 -19.47
CA PRO A 79 -8.36 -25.56 -18.28
C PRO A 79 -7.84 -24.86 -17.01
N HIS A 80 -6.53 -24.69 -16.89
CA HIS A 80 -5.92 -24.03 -15.73
C HIS A 80 -6.17 -22.53 -15.81
N TYR A 81 -5.88 -21.91 -16.96
CA TYR A 81 -6.11 -20.47 -17.13
C TYR A 81 -7.59 -20.13 -17.03
N TYR A 82 -8.48 -20.98 -17.52
CA TYR A 82 -9.93 -20.84 -17.34
C TYR A 82 -10.34 -20.73 -15.86
N ARG A 83 -9.88 -21.67 -15.01
CA ARG A 83 -10.17 -21.67 -13.57
C ARG A 83 -9.51 -20.50 -12.84
N TRP A 84 -8.26 -20.19 -13.19
CA TRP A 84 -7.51 -19.08 -12.59
C TRP A 84 -8.16 -17.74 -12.92
N GLN A 85 -8.50 -17.51 -14.19
CA GLN A 85 -9.11 -16.28 -14.65
C GLN A 85 -10.49 -16.07 -14.03
N PHE A 86 -11.27 -17.14 -13.81
CA PHE A 86 -12.52 -17.07 -13.06
C PHE A 86 -12.29 -16.55 -11.63
N ALA A 87 -11.30 -17.12 -10.92
CA ALA A 87 -11.01 -16.74 -9.53
C ALA A 87 -10.60 -15.25 -9.44
N GLU A 88 -9.74 -14.77 -10.35
CA GLU A 88 -9.35 -13.36 -10.40
C GLU A 88 -10.49 -12.45 -10.85
N ALA A 89 -11.25 -12.84 -11.87
CA ALA A 89 -12.43 -12.10 -12.33
C ALA A 89 -13.50 -11.97 -11.23
N MET A 90 -13.68 -13.01 -10.42
CA MET A 90 -14.62 -12.99 -9.30
C MET A 90 -14.19 -11.99 -8.22
N LYS A 91 -12.90 -11.95 -7.87
CA LYS A 91 -12.37 -10.94 -6.93
C LYS A 91 -12.63 -9.52 -7.44
N VAL A 92 -12.37 -9.24 -8.72
CA VAL A 92 -12.59 -7.91 -9.32
C VAL A 92 -14.09 -7.58 -9.42
N ALA A 93 -14.96 -8.53 -9.81
CA ALA A 93 -16.40 -8.31 -9.89
C ALA A 93 -17.00 -7.90 -8.54
N ILE A 94 -16.56 -8.55 -7.47
CA ILE A 94 -16.97 -8.23 -6.10
C ILE A 94 -16.35 -6.91 -5.64
N GLN A 95 -15.10 -6.62 -5.99
CA GLN A 95 -14.48 -5.30 -5.75
C GLN A 95 -15.33 -4.17 -6.34
N CYS A 96 -15.83 -4.35 -7.58
CA CYS A 96 -16.74 -3.41 -8.23
C CYS A 96 -18.15 -3.39 -7.61
N GLY A 97 -18.55 -4.44 -6.89
CA GLY A 97 -19.88 -4.57 -6.29
C GLY A 97 -21.00 -4.80 -7.30
N ASN A 98 -20.68 -5.34 -8.48
CA ASN A 98 -21.68 -5.53 -9.53
C ASN A 98 -22.19 -6.98 -9.53
N LEU A 99 -23.37 -7.18 -8.91
CA LEU A 99 -24.06 -8.47 -8.91
C LEU A 99 -24.39 -8.99 -10.33
N GLN A 100 -24.59 -8.12 -11.32
CA GLN A 100 -24.86 -8.56 -12.70
C GLN A 100 -23.62 -9.21 -13.33
N VAL A 101 -22.42 -8.69 -13.05
CA VAL A 101 -21.16 -9.32 -13.51
C VAL A 101 -20.95 -10.65 -12.78
N VAL A 102 -21.25 -10.73 -11.48
CA VAL A 102 -21.18 -12.01 -10.74
C VAL A 102 -22.13 -13.04 -11.34
N LYS A 103 -23.39 -12.67 -11.63
CA LYS A 103 -24.35 -13.54 -12.33
C LYS A 103 -23.86 -13.95 -13.71
N TRP A 104 -23.26 -13.02 -14.45
CA TRP A 104 -22.68 -13.29 -15.76
C TRP A 104 -21.56 -14.33 -15.65
N LEU A 105 -20.66 -14.23 -14.67
CA LEU A 105 -19.61 -15.22 -14.42
C LEU A 105 -20.19 -16.60 -14.12
N PHE A 106 -21.24 -16.69 -13.29
CA PHE A 106 -21.92 -17.95 -12.99
C PHE A 106 -22.65 -18.58 -14.18
N ALA A 107 -23.10 -17.76 -15.15
CA ALA A 107 -23.76 -18.26 -16.35
C ALA A 107 -22.78 -18.81 -17.40
N HIS A 108 -21.55 -18.32 -17.42
CA HIS A 108 -20.56 -18.65 -18.45
C HIS A 108 -19.50 -19.65 -17.96
N PHE A 109 -19.18 -19.65 -16.67
CA PHE A 109 -18.20 -20.56 -16.10
C PHE A 109 -18.84 -21.79 -15.46
N SER A 110 -18.14 -22.92 -15.52
CA SER A 110 -18.52 -24.19 -14.90
C SER A 110 -17.30 -24.84 -14.27
N TRP A 111 -17.47 -25.72 -13.28
CA TRP A 111 -16.35 -26.42 -12.61
C TRP A 111 -15.29 -25.49 -12.00
N CYS A 112 -15.69 -24.30 -11.57
CA CYS A 112 -14.81 -23.32 -10.95
C CYS A 112 -15.10 -23.19 -9.46
N VAL A 113 -14.15 -22.59 -8.73
CA VAL A 113 -14.29 -22.36 -7.29
C VAL A 113 -14.12 -20.87 -7.01
N VAL A 114 -15.07 -20.29 -6.27
CA VAL A 114 -14.97 -18.93 -5.76
C VAL A 114 -14.00 -18.91 -4.58
N PRO A 115 -12.89 -18.14 -4.67
CA PRO A 115 -11.89 -18.14 -3.61
C PRO A 115 -12.41 -17.48 -2.32
N LEU A 116 -11.90 -17.93 -1.17
CA LEU A 116 -12.26 -17.36 0.14
C LEU A 116 -12.06 -15.84 0.18
N ALA A 117 -10.97 -15.36 -0.43
CA ALA A 117 -10.66 -13.93 -0.53
C ALA A 117 -11.77 -13.12 -1.23
N ALA A 118 -12.49 -13.71 -2.19
CA ALA A 118 -13.64 -13.07 -2.85
C ALA A 118 -14.84 -12.94 -1.90
N ALA A 119 -15.13 -13.98 -1.10
CA ALA A 119 -16.19 -13.91 -0.09
C ALA A 119 -15.86 -12.95 1.06
N GLU A 120 -14.60 -12.94 1.52
CA GLU A 120 -14.10 -11.97 2.50
C GLU A 120 -14.24 -10.53 2.01
N LEU A 121 -13.94 -10.30 0.73
CA LEU A 121 -14.08 -8.99 0.11
C LEU A 121 -15.54 -8.53 0.05
N ALA A 122 -16.47 -9.40 -0.37
CA ALA A 122 -17.90 -9.10 -0.37
C ALA A 122 -18.41 -8.72 1.03
N ALA A 123 -17.97 -9.47 2.05
CA ALA A 123 -18.30 -9.19 3.44
C ALA A 123 -17.73 -7.86 3.92
N SER A 124 -16.50 -7.51 3.52
CA SER A 124 -15.88 -6.22 3.86
C SER A 124 -16.58 -5.01 3.22
N LYS A 125 -17.29 -5.21 2.10
CA LYS A 125 -17.99 -4.13 1.40
C LYS A 125 -19.44 -3.95 1.85
N GLY A 126 -19.99 -4.93 2.57
CA GLY A 126 -21.40 -4.91 2.95
C GLY A 126 -22.33 -5.47 1.87
N ASP A 127 -21.80 -6.18 0.87
CA ASP A 127 -22.58 -6.67 -0.28
C ASP A 127 -23.35 -7.96 0.05
N LEU A 128 -24.35 -7.85 0.95
CA LEU A 128 -25.15 -8.98 1.43
C LEU A 128 -25.88 -9.73 0.31
N ASP A 129 -26.33 -9.02 -0.73
CA ASP A 129 -27.02 -9.65 -1.87
C ASP A 129 -26.09 -10.55 -2.69
N ILE A 130 -24.81 -10.16 -2.83
CA ILE A 130 -23.79 -10.99 -3.48
C ILE A 130 -23.52 -12.23 -2.62
N LEU A 131 -23.36 -12.07 -1.30
CA LEU A 131 -23.12 -13.21 -0.40
C LEU A 131 -24.30 -14.20 -0.38
N LYS A 132 -25.54 -13.70 -0.36
CA LYS A 132 -26.74 -14.54 -0.49
C LYS A 132 -26.73 -15.27 -1.83
N PHE A 133 -26.46 -14.57 -2.93
CA PHE A 133 -26.38 -15.18 -4.25
C PHE A 133 -25.31 -16.28 -4.31
N LEU A 134 -24.10 -16.02 -3.78
CA LEU A 134 -23.03 -17.01 -3.73
C LEU A 134 -23.45 -18.26 -2.94
N ARG A 135 -24.15 -18.08 -1.82
CA ARG A 135 -24.64 -19.19 -1.00
C ARG A 135 -25.73 -19.99 -1.70
N ASP A 136 -26.68 -19.30 -2.33
CA ASP A 136 -27.82 -19.94 -3.00
C ASP A 136 -27.38 -20.71 -4.27
N ASN A 137 -26.18 -20.43 -4.80
CA ASN A 137 -25.61 -21.07 -5.99
C ASN A 137 -24.33 -21.89 -5.68
N ASP A 138 -24.07 -22.21 -4.42
CA ASP A 138 -22.93 -23.03 -4.03
C ASP A 138 -23.17 -24.51 -4.32
N ALA A 139 -22.31 -25.10 -5.15
CA ALA A 139 -22.34 -26.52 -5.48
C ALA A 139 -21.79 -27.43 -4.37
N GLY A 140 -21.28 -26.88 -3.26
CA GLY A 140 -20.94 -27.64 -2.05
C GLY A 140 -19.68 -28.50 -2.14
N TYR A 141 -18.78 -28.21 -3.09
CA TYR A 141 -17.57 -29.02 -3.34
C TYR A 141 -16.62 -29.17 -2.12
N LEU A 142 -16.79 -28.35 -1.08
CA LEU A 142 -15.84 -28.21 0.03
C LEU A 142 -16.41 -28.51 1.43
N GLU A 143 -17.65 -29.03 1.54
CA GLU A 143 -18.39 -29.12 2.82
C GLU A 143 -17.91 -30.17 3.84
N THR A 144 -16.80 -30.90 3.65
CA THR A 144 -16.33 -31.85 4.68
C THR A 144 -14.82 -31.79 4.91
N GLY A 145 -14.45 -31.52 6.17
CA GLY A 145 -13.10 -31.22 6.63
C GLY A 145 -12.12 -32.40 6.66
N ALA A 146 -11.68 -32.86 5.49
CA ALA A 146 -10.49 -33.69 5.33
C ALA A 146 -9.48 -32.94 4.46
N GLU A 147 -8.58 -32.22 5.11
CA GLU A 147 -7.65 -31.22 4.57
C GLU A 147 -6.59 -31.77 3.61
N THR A 148 -6.55 -33.07 3.31
CA THR A 148 -5.38 -33.68 2.66
C THR A 148 -5.63 -34.50 1.38
N ASP A 149 -6.87 -34.83 0.99
CA ASP A 149 -7.07 -35.82 -0.10
C ASP A 149 -8.04 -35.43 -1.23
N ARG A 150 -8.56 -34.19 -1.25
CA ARG A 150 -9.59 -33.79 -2.24
C ARG A 150 -9.12 -32.96 -3.42
N ARG A 151 -7.87 -32.47 -3.41
CA ARG A 151 -7.25 -31.80 -4.57
C ARG A 151 -7.08 -32.72 -5.79
N LYS A 152 -7.40 -34.02 -5.65
CA LYS A 152 -7.29 -35.07 -6.67
C LYS A 152 -8.63 -35.65 -7.18
N GLN A 153 -9.79 -35.13 -6.74
CA GLN A 153 -11.06 -35.67 -7.24
C GLN A 153 -11.41 -35.03 -8.59
N ALA A 154 -11.28 -35.84 -9.65
CA ALA A 154 -11.81 -35.54 -10.97
C ALA A 154 -13.29 -35.14 -10.89
N PRO A 155 -13.77 -34.26 -11.78
CA PRO A 155 -15.15 -33.79 -11.77
C PRO A 155 -16.14 -34.98 -11.78
N PRO A 156 -17.20 -34.99 -10.95
CA PRO A 156 -18.22 -36.02 -10.99
C PRO A 156 -18.75 -36.21 -12.41
N THR A 157 -18.72 -37.45 -12.87
CA THR A 157 -18.97 -37.87 -14.26
C THR A 157 -20.43 -37.74 -14.73
N ASN A 158 -21.31 -37.10 -13.94
CA ASN A 158 -22.74 -36.97 -14.24
C ASN A 158 -23.19 -35.51 -14.12
N GLY A 159 -23.27 -34.81 -15.27
CA GLY A 159 -24.22 -33.74 -15.61
C GLY A 159 -24.35 -32.51 -14.71
N GLU A 160 -23.92 -31.35 -15.25
CA GLU A 160 -23.99 -29.98 -14.70
C GLU A 160 -22.95 -29.67 -13.60
N GLY A 161 -21.73 -29.35 -14.04
CA GLY A 161 -20.66 -28.85 -13.16
C GLY A 161 -20.96 -27.45 -12.64
N GLY A 162 -21.48 -27.37 -11.41
CA GLY A 162 -21.70 -26.12 -10.70
C GLY A 162 -20.40 -25.39 -10.32
N ILE A 163 -20.55 -24.28 -9.60
CA ILE A 163 -19.45 -23.48 -9.04
C ILE A 163 -19.48 -23.67 -7.52
N GLY A 164 -18.35 -24.02 -6.92
CA GLY A 164 -18.24 -24.12 -5.46
C GLY A 164 -17.78 -22.83 -4.81
N VAL A 165 -18.12 -22.61 -3.55
CA VAL A 165 -17.69 -21.43 -2.79
C VAL A 165 -16.90 -21.86 -1.54
N GLU A 166 -15.75 -21.22 -1.30
CA GLU A 166 -14.92 -21.48 -0.11
C GLU A 166 -15.50 -20.81 1.15
N TRP A 167 -16.23 -21.57 1.97
CA TRP A 167 -16.78 -21.09 3.25
C TRP A 167 -15.98 -21.49 4.51
N TYR A 168 -14.95 -22.33 4.37
CA TYR A 168 -14.31 -23.06 5.49
C TYR A 168 -13.67 -22.16 6.58
N SER A 169 -13.43 -20.88 6.30
CA SER A 169 -12.96 -19.89 7.28
C SER A 169 -14.01 -18.80 7.54
N SER A 170 -15.21 -19.20 7.96
CA SER A 170 -16.29 -18.27 8.34
C SER A 170 -15.85 -17.21 9.37
N THR A 171 -14.86 -17.52 10.21
CA THR A 171 -14.27 -16.57 11.17
C THR A 171 -13.57 -15.39 10.46
N SER A 172 -12.89 -15.63 9.33
CA SER A 172 -12.20 -14.56 8.60
C SER A 172 -13.19 -13.65 7.87
N ILE A 173 -14.23 -14.23 7.25
CA ILE A 173 -15.32 -13.48 6.61
C ILE A 173 -16.03 -12.59 7.64
N VAL A 174 -16.34 -13.12 8.83
CA VAL A 174 -16.94 -12.34 9.93
C VAL A 174 -16.02 -11.21 10.39
N ARG A 175 -14.71 -11.45 10.52
CA ARG A 175 -13.74 -10.40 10.87
C ARG A 175 -13.72 -9.27 9.84
N CYS A 176 -13.81 -9.59 8.55
CA CYS A 176 -13.89 -8.62 7.47
C CYS A 176 -15.18 -7.78 7.54
N ALA A 177 -16.34 -8.40 7.78
CA ALA A 177 -17.62 -7.69 7.96
C ALA A 177 -17.60 -6.77 9.20
N LEU A 178 -17.16 -7.29 10.36
CA LEU A 178 -17.06 -6.53 11.61
C LEU A 178 -16.08 -5.36 11.51
N GLY A 179 -14.98 -5.52 10.76
CA GLY A 179 -14.01 -4.45 10.52
C GLY A 179 -14.61 -3.21 9.83
N LYS A 180 -15.74 -3.38 9.14
CA LYS A 180 -16.43 -2.35 8.34
C LYS A 180 -17.85 -2.06 8.80
N ASP A 181 -18.24 -2.59 9.97
CA ASP A 181 -19.52 -2.34 10.63
C ASP A 181 -20.76 -2.98 9.95
N HIS A 182 -20.55 -4.06 9.19
CA HIS A 182 -21.64 -4.78 8.51
C HIS A 182 -22.25 -5.87 9.40
N ILE A 183 -22.98 -5.44 10.45
CA ILE A 183 -23.57 -6.31 11.48
C ILE A 183 -24.64 -7.26 10.91
N ASP A 184 -25.36 -6.83 9.87
CA ASP A 184 -26.36 -7.61 9.15
C ASP A 184 -25.77 -8.87 8.51
N ILE A 185 -24.59 -8.75 7.89
CA ILE A 185 -23.84 -9.88 7.31
C ILE A 185 -23.38 -10.83 8.43
N VAL A 186 -22.95 -10.29 9.57
CA VAL A 186 -22.47 -11.09 10.70
C VAL A 186 -23.59 -11.95 11.27
N TRP A 187 -24.78 -11.37 11.50
CA TRP A 187 -25.93 -12.13 11.96
C TRP A 187 -26.43 -13.09 10.89
N TRP A 188 -26.46 -12.69 9.62
CA TRP A 188 -26.83 -13.59 8.53
C TRP A 188 -25.88 -14.80 8.42
N LEU A 189 -24.57 -14.60 8.61
CA LEU A 189 -23.60 -15.69 8.70
C LEU A 189 -23.78 -16.52 9.96
N TYR A 190 -24.09 -15.91 11.10
CA TYR A 190 -24.31 -16.60 12.37
C TYR A 190 -25.57 -17.47 12.36
N GLU A 191 -26.69 -16.94 11.86
CA GLU A 191 -27.98 -17.62 11.75
C GLU A 191 -27.97 -18.68 10.63
N GLY A 192 -27.18 -18.45 9.58
CA GLY A 192 -27.17 -19.27 8.38
C GLY A 192 -26.05 -20.32 8.30
N ALA A 193 -25.06 -20.33 9.18
CA ALA A 193 -23.93 -21.25 9.10
C ALA A 193 -24.08 -22.50 10.00
N PRO A 194 -23.70 -23.70 9.52
CA PRO A 194 -23.65 -24.92 10.33
C PRO A 194 -22.49 -24.94 11.36
N TYR A 195 -21.68 -23.88 11.44
CA TYR A 195 -20.49 -23.80 12.29
C TYR A 195 -20.65 -22.72 13.37
N ASN A 196 -21.32 -23.10 14.46
CA ASN A 196 -21.42 -22.33 15.69
C ASN A 196 -20.04 -22.33 16.41
N ASN A 197 -19.04 -21.69 15.81
CA ASN A 197 -17.65 -21.75 16.28
C ASN A 197 -17.38 -20.68 17.34
N PHE A 198 -16.85 -21.08 18.49
CA PHE A 198 -16.46 -20.21 19.61
C PHE A 198 -15.60 -19.01 19.16
N LYS A 199 -14.76 -19.20 18.14
CA LYS A 199 -13.92 -18.12 17.57
C LYS A 199 -14.75 -16.98 16.97
N THR A 200 -15.87 -17.29 16.31
CA THR A 200 -16.76 -16.29 15.71
C THR A 200 -17.43 -15.44 16.80
N LEU A 201 -17.86 -16.06 17.91
CA LEU A 201 -18.42 -15.35 19.06
C LEU A 201 -17.41 -14.40 19.72
N HIS A 202 -16.12 -14.78 19.79
CA HIS A 202 -15.08 -13.89 20.32
C HIS A 202 -14.89 -12.65 19.46
N GLU A 203 -14.91 -12.78 18.13
CA GLU A 203 -14.80 -11.62 17.23
C GLU A 203 -16.01 -10.69 17.33
N ILE A 204 -17.23 -11.24 17.41
CA ILE A 204 -18.45 -10.45 17.65
C ILE A 204 -18.37 -9.72 19.00
N THR A 205 -17.91 -10.40 20.05
CA THR A 205 -17.74 -9.81 21.38
C THR A 205 -16.72 -8.66 21.36
N LYS A 206 -15.56 -8.85 20.71
CA LYS A 206 -14.55 -7.78 20.54
C LYS A 206 -15.12 -6.56 19.80
N TYR A 207 -15.98 -6.77 18.81
CA TYR A 207 -16.64 -5.70 18.11
C TYR A 207 -17.61 -4.92 19.02
N TYR A 208 -18.46 -5.61 19.81
CA TYR A 208 -19.34 -4.94 20.76
C TYR A 208 -18.57 -4.14 21.82
N LEU A 209 -17.44 -4.68 22.27
CA LEU A 209 -16.50 -3.96 23.11
C LEU A 209 -15.91 -2.72 22.41
N LYS A 210 -15.64 -2.76 21.10
CA LYS A 210 -15.14 -1.60 20.35
C LYS A 210 -16.18 -0.47 20.29
N ILE A 211 -17.46 -0.79 20.11
CA ILE A 211 -18.53 0.23 20.02
C ILE A 211 -19.00 0.74 21.39
N GLY A 212 -18.57 0.13 22.50
CA GLY A 212 -18.97 0.53 23.85
C GLY A 212 -20.19 -0.18 24.42
N ASP A 213 -20.74 -1.18 23.72
CA ASP A 213 -21.94 -1.90 24.15
C ASP A 213 -21.56 -3.16 24.95
N ILE A 214 -21.29 -2.95 26.24
CA ILE A 214 -20.82 -4.01 27.14
C ILE A 214 -21.92 -5.06 27.37
N GLU A 215 -23.19 -4.65 27.39
CA GLU A 215 -24.32 -5.57 27.62
C GLU A 215 -24.48 -6.56 26.47
N LYS A 216 -24.39 -6.09 25.21
CA LYS A 216 -24.40 -7.00 24.05
C LYS A 216 -23.14 -7.86 23.98
N ALA A 217 -21.98 -7.32 24.37
CA ALA A 217 -20.75 -8.10 24.47
C ALA A 217 -20.91 -9.27 25.47
N GLU A 218 -21.48 -9.01 26.65
CA GLU A 218 -21.77 -10.04 27.66
C GLU A 218 -22.83 -11.05 27.20
N ALA A 219 -23.84 -10.60 26.45
CA ALA A 219 -24.89 -11.47 25.92
C ALA A 219 -24.37 -12.49 24.89
N VAL A 220 -23.37 -12.10 24.09
CA VAL A 220 -22.78 -12.94 23.03
C VAL A 220 -21.63 -13.80 23.55
N LEU A 221 -20.94 -13.37 24.61
CA LEU A 221 -19.79 -14.09 25.17
C LEU A 221 -20.21 -15.48 25.71
N PRO A 222 -19.46 -16.55 25.41
CA PRO A 222 -19.71 -17.86 26.01
C PRO A 222 -19.67 -17.79 27.54
N LYS A 223 -20.65 -18.41 28.22
CA LYS A 223 -20.81 -18.38 29.69
C LYS A 223 -19.59 -18.88 30.50
N SER A 224 -18.63 -19.55 29.85
CA SER A 224 -17.40 -20.06 30.46
C SER A 224 -16.24 -19.06 30.48
N GLU A 225 -16.34 -17.93 29.77
CA GLU A 225 -15.25 -16.95 29.63
C GLU A 225 -15.57 -15.61 30.28
N ASN A 226 -14.52 -14.85 30.60
CA ASN A 226 -14.62 -13.52 31.19
C ASN A 226 -14.14 -12.47 30.19
N ILE A 227 -14.86 -11.35 30.14
CA ILE A 227 -14.68 -10.26 29.16
C ILE A 227 -13.24 -9.70 29.15
N ILE A 228 -12.54 -9.77 30.30
CA ILE A 228 -11.18 -9.23 30.47
C ILE A 228 -10.14 -9.92 29.58
N GLN A 229 -10.32 -11.21 29.29
CA GLN A 229 -9.41 -11.93 28.40
C GLN A 229 -9.45 -11.35 26.97
N LEU A 230 -10.56 -10.73 26.59
CA LEU A 230 -10.77 -10.06 25.31
C LEU A 230 -10.50 -8.53 25.37
N MET A 231 -10.38 -7.95 26.58
CA MET A 231 -10.08 -6.52 26.80
C MET A 231 -8.68 -6.09 26.34
N ALA A 232 -7.81 -7.06 26.02
CA ALA A 232 -6.51 -6.84 25.41
C ALA A 232 -6.52 -5.88 24.20
N PHE A 233 -7.66 -5.76 23.53
CA PHE A 233 -7.84 -4.99 22.29
C PHE A 233 -8.79 -3.78 22.45
N CYS A 234 -9.24 -3.47 23.66
CA CYS A 234 -10.21 -2.39 23.89
C CYS A 234 -9.60 -1.01 23.68
N SER A 235 -10.36 -0.14 23.02
CA SER A 235 -9.92 1.20 22.59
C SER A 235 -10.75 2.34 23.20
N SER A 236 -11.73 2.07 24.06
CA SER A 236 -12.66 3.05 24.60
C SER A 236 -12.56 3.16 26.11
N SER A 237 -12.44 4.40 26.64
CA SER A 237 -12.47 4.64 28.09
C SER A 237 -13.81 4.27 28.74
N GLN A 238 -14.93 4.37 28.02
CA GLN A 238 -16.25 4.01 28.54
C GLN A 238 -16.35 2.52 28.87
N VAL A 239 -15.74 1.68 28.03
CA VAL A 239 -15.68 0.23 28.26
C VAL A 239 -14.80 -0.06 29.46
N ILE A 240 -13.66 0.59 29.55
CA ILE A 240 -12.73 0.45 30.67
C ILE A 240 -13.44 0.87 31.98
N GLU A 241 -14.15 1.99 31.98
CA GLU A 241 -14.95 2.47 33.11
C GLU A 241 -16.02 1.43 33.52
N GLY A 242 -16.82 0.96 32.56
CA GLY A 242 -17.84 -0.05 32.83
C GLY A 242 -17.28 -1.40 33.29
N VAL A 243 -16.04 -1.75 32.93
CA VAL A 243 -15.34 -2.95 33.40
C VAL A 243 -14.74 -2.73 34.80
N ILE A 244 -14.25 -1.53 35.12
CA ILE A 244 -13.84 -1.13 36.48
C ILE A 244 -15.03 -1.21 37.42
N ASP A 245 -16.19 -0.64 37.03
CA ASP A 245 -17.40 -0.59 37.86
C ASP A 245 -17.97 -1.98 38.15
N ARG A 246 -17.82 -2.92 37.21
CA ARG A 246 -18.20 -4.34 37.38
C ARG A 246 -17.20 -5.16 38.21
N GLY A 247 -16.06 -4.59 38.62
CA GLY A 247 -15.09 -5.23 39.51
C GLY A 247 -14.24 -6.32 38.83
N TYR A 248 -14.09 -6.25 37.51
CA TYR A 248 -13.40 -7.27 36.74
C TYR A 248 -11.88 -7.24 36.91
N TYR A 249 -11.25 -6.06 37.02
CA TYR A 249 -9.81 -5.96 37.19
C TYR A 249 -9.33 -6.60 38.50
N THR A 250 -8.54 -7.68 38.38
CA THR A 250 -7.89 -8.35 39.52
C THR A 250 -6.36 -8.17 39.46
N ARG A 251 -5.66 -8.46 40.56
CA ARG A 251 -4.18 -8.45 40.60
C ARG A 251 -3.49 -9.34 39.55
N ARG A 252 -4.18 -10.33 38.98
CA ARG A 252 -3.62 -11.22 37.94
C ARG A 252 -3.69 -10.62 36.54
N GLU A 253 -4.51 -9.57 36.35
CA GLU A 253 -4.83 -8.94 35.06
C GLU A 253 -3.93 -7.72 34.76
N GLU A 254 -2.70 -7.67 35.27
CA GLU A 254 -1.77 -6.53 35.10
C GLU A 254 -1.53 -6.16 33.63
N ARG A 255 -1.59 -7.15 32.71
CA ARG A 255 -1.43 -6.89 31.26
C ARG A 255 -2.59 -6.12 30.65
N ALA A 256 -3.82 -6.45 31.05
CA ALA A 256 -5.02 -5.74 30.61
C ALA A 256 -5.06 -4.33 31.22
N ALA A 257 -4.66 -4.20 32.48
CA ALA A 257 -4.55 -2.90 33.15
C ALA A 257 -3.50 -1.98 32.50
N GLY A 258 -2.34 -2.51 32.11
CA GLY A 258 -1.29 -1.73 31.41
C GLY A 258 -1.80 -1.12 30.10
N ARG A 259 -2.49 -1.90 29.27
CA ARG A 259 -3.11 -1.39 28.03
C ARG A 259 -4.24 -0.40 28.28
N ALA A 260 -5.04 -0.63 29.31
CA ALA A 260 -6.08 0.31 29.72
C ALA A 260 -5.47 1.67 30.13
N LEU A 261 -4.33 1.69 30.83
CA LEU A 261 -3.63 2.94 31.15
C LEU A 261 -3.26 3.73 29.88
N GLN A 262 -2.81 3.06 28.81
CA GLN A 262 -2.48 3.74 27.54
C GLN A 262 -3.71 4.43 26.93
N VAL A 263 -4.86 3.73 26.90
CA VAL A 263 -6.12 4.27 26.36
C VAL A 263 -6.62 5.45 27.21
N LEU A 264 -6.60 5.32 28.54
CA LEU A 264 -7.02 6.38 29.45
C LEU A 264 -6.11 7.62 29.36
N ALA A 265 -4.81 7.40 29.19
CA ALA A 265 -3.82 8.45 28.99
C ALA A 265 -4.04 9.21 27.67
N ARG A 266 -4.35 8.49 26.59
CA ARG A 266 -4.74 9.06 25.29
C ARG A 266 -5.92 10.02 25.39
N GLU A 267 -6.96 9.59 26.09
CA GLU A 267 -8.20 10.36 26.22
C GLU A 267 -8.10 11.48 27.27
N GLY A 268 -7.12 11.39 28.18
CA GLY A 268 -6.90 12.37 29.24
C GLY A 268 -7.80 12.17 30.46
N ARG A 269 -8.34 10.96 30.66
CA ARG A 269 -9.22 10.59 31.80
C ARG A 269 -8.38 10.34 33.06
N VAL A 270 -7.91 11.41 33.70
CA VAL A 270 -7.08 11.36 34.92
C VAL A 270 -7.81 10.69 36.09
N ASP A 271 -9.12 10.88 36.18
CA ASP A 271 -10.01 10.23 37.14
C ASP A 271 -9.93 8.71 37.07
N LEU A 272 -10.02 8.15 35.86
CA LEU A 272 -9.94 6.70 35.63
C LEU A 272 -8.51 6.18 35.77
N LEU A 273 -7.50 6.97 35.36
CA LEU A 273 -6.08 6.64 35.60
C LEU A 273 -5.81 6.48 37.10
N GLN A 274 -6.30 7.40 37.93
CA GLN A 274 -6.15 7.34 39.37
C GLN A 274 -6.84 6.09 39.95
N ARG A 275 -8.12 5.86 39.60
CA ARG A 275 -8.86 4.67 40.03
C ARG A 275 -8.13 3.38 39.66
N MET A 276 -7.62 3.28 38.44
CA MET A 276 -6.88 2.10 37.96
C MET A 276 -5.60 1.87 38.78
N VAL A 277 -4.84 2.91 39.09
CA VAL A 277 -3.60 2.80 39.86
C VAL A 277 -3.86 2.41 41.32
N GLU A 278 -4.95 2.89 41.91
CA GLU A 278 -5.38 2.54 43.28
C GLU A 278 -5.71 1.05 43.44
N PHE A 279 -6.12 0.34 42.38
CA PHE A 279 -6.35 -1.11 42.40
C PHE A 279 -5.05 -1.94 42.43
N TYR A 280 -3.92 -1.35 42.07
CA TYR A 280 -2.62 -2.03 42.04
C TYR A 280 -1.60 -1.39 43.02
N PRO A 281 -1.88 -1.32 44.34
CA PRO A 281 -0.94 -0.77 45.30
C PRO A 281 0.10 -1.85 45.67
N GLY A 282 1.37 -1.59 45.32
CA GLY A 282 2.51 -2.48 45.60
C GLY A 282 3.37 -2.74 44.36
N PRO A 283 4.59 -3.27 44.51
CA PRO A 283 5.42 -3.56 43.33
C PRO A 283 4.69 -4.56 42.42
N PRO A 284 4.58 -4.27 41.11
CA PRO A 284 3.88 -5.14 40.16
C PRO A 284 4.51 -6.54 40.16
N LEU A 285 3.71 -7.58 39.97
CA LEU A 285 4.20 -8.95 39.76
C LEU A 285 5.16 -8.99 38.57
N HIS A 286 4.91 -8.17 37.54
CA HIS A 286 5.78 -8.01 36.36
C HIS A 286 6.36 -6.58 36.28
N ALA A 287 7.30 -6.25 37.18
CA ALA A 287 7.87 -4.91 37.30
C ALA A 287 8.53 -4.35 36.02
N TYR A 288 9.01 -5.20 35.11
CA TYR A 288 9.54 -4.82 33.79
C TYR A 288 8.41 -4.45 32.83
N TYR A 289 7.45 -5.36 32.61
CA TYR A 289 6.32 -5.16 31.70
C TYR A 289 5.48 -3.94 32.09
N TRP A 290 5.18 -3.81 33.37
CA TRP A 290 4.46 -2.65 33.89
C TRP A 290 5.21 -1.33 33.65
N GLY A 291 6.55 -1.36 33.69
CA GLY A 291 7.37 -0.20 33.37
C GLY A 291 7.31 0.21 31.90
N GLU A 292 7.25 -0.74 30.97
CA GLU A 292 7.09 -0.44 29.55
C GLU A 292 5.70 0.10 29.22
N GLU A 293 4.64 -0.54 29.72
CA GLU A 293 3.25 -0.09 29.51
C GLU A 293 3.03 1.32 30.08
N TRP A 294 3.64 1.63 31.22
CA TRP A 294 3.61 2.98 31.80
C TRP A 294 4.34 3.99 30.91
N GLY A 295 5.49 3.61 30.35
CA GLY A 295 6.22 4.44 29.38
C GLY A 295 5.40 4.71 28.11
N ASN A 296 4.70 3.69 27.60
CA ASN A 296 3.83 3.81 26.42
C ASN A 296 2.61 4.72 26.73
N ALA A 297 2.04 4.64 27.92
CA ALA A 297 0.97 5.54 28.35
C ALA A 297 1.42 7.00 28.41
N MET A 298 2.65 7.28 28.89
CA MET A 298 3.23 8.63 28.87
C MET A 298 3.38 9.15 27.43
N GLU A 299 3.84 8.31 26.50
CA GLU A 299 3.94 8.67 25.08
C GLU A 299 2.58 8.97 24.44
N GLU A 300 1.56 8.18 24.76
CA GLU A 300 0.23 8.37 24.20
C GLU A 300 -0.47 9.63 24.73
N ALA A 301 -0.29 9.95 26.03
CA ALA A 301 -0.72 11.23 26.59
C ALA A 301 -0.03 12.42 25.89
N CYS A 302 1.27 12.30 25.62
CA CYS A 302 2.04 13.33 24.93
C CYS A 302 1.60 13.50 23.47
N ARG A 303 1.47 12.39 22.74
CA ARG A 303 0.99 12.37 21.34
C ARG A 303 -0.39 13.03 21.20
N SER A 304 -1.24 12.86 22.20
CA SER A 304 -2.62 13.39 22.22
C SER A 304 -2.75 14.79 22.86
N GLY A 305 -1.64 15.43 23.25
CA GLY A 305 -1.65 16.76 23.86
C GLY A 305 -2.30 16.82 25.26
N LYS A 306 -2.41 15.69 25.98
CA LYS A 306 -3.09 15.61 27.28
C LYS A 306 -2.14 15.89 28.44
N LEU A 307 -1.84 17.18 28.66
CA LEU A 307 -0.93 17.62 29.72
C LEU A 307 -1.31 17.11 31.13
N PRO A 308 -2.57 17.16 31.60
CA PRO A 308 -2.91 16.69 32.95
C PRO A 308 -2.66 15.19 33.15
N ALA A 309 -2.90 14.37 32.12
CA ALA A 309 -2.63 12.94 32.17
C ALA A 309 -1.12 12.64 32.17
N LEU A 310 -0.35 13.37 31.38
CA LEU A 310 1.11 13.25 31.39
C LEU A 310 1.70 13.68 32.76
N GLN A 311 1.20 14.77 33.33
CA GLN A 311 1.60 15.26 34.67
C GLN A 311 1.37 14.17 35.72
N PHE A 312 0.15 13.62 35.78
CA PHE A 312 -0.19 12.52 36.68
C PHE A 312 0.77 11.32 36.52
N LEU A 313 1.00 10.88 35.27
CA LEU A 313 1.84 9.72 34.98
C LEU A 313 3.31 9.95 35.33
N MET A 314 3.84 11.17 35.14
CA MET A 314 5.24 11.52 35.44
C MET A 314 5.48 11.75 36.94
N ASP A 315 4.53 12.37 37.65
CA ASP A 315 4.66 12.65 39.08
C ASP A 315 4.52 11.39 39.95
N HIS A 316 3.84 10.36 39.44
CA HIS A 316 3.71 9.06 40.09
C HIS A 316 5.08 8.38 40.33
N PRO A 317 5.30 7.65 41.44
CA PRO A 317 6.58 6.99 41.74
C PRO A 317 7.14 6.11 40.61
N ASN A 318 6.25 5.42 39.86
CA ASN A 318 6.64 4.64 38.68
C ASN A 318 7.16 5.53 37.53
N GLY A 319 6.48 6.64 37.26
CA GLY A 319 6.90 7.63 36.26
C GLY A 319 8.24 8.25 36.61
N ARG A 320 8.45 8.63 37.88
CA ARG A 320 9.75 9.17 38.35
C ARG A 320 10.88 8.17 38.16
N ARG A 321 10.63 6.86 38.36
CA ARG A 321 11.62 5.79 38.12
C ARG A 321 11.96 5.67 36.64
N ILE A 322 10.96 5.72 35.76
CA ILE A 322 11.15 5.67 34.31
C ILE A 322 11.90 6.91 33.82
N CYS A 323 11.54 8.10 34.30
CA CYS A 323 12.22 9.33 33.95
C CYS A 323 13.71 9.29 34.33
N LYS A 324 14.07 8.68 35.46
CA LYS A 324 15.48 8.50 35.86
C LYS A 324 16.23 7.46 35.02
N ASN A 325 15.60 6.32 34.72
CA ASN A 325 16.27 5.17 34.10
C ASN A 325 16.23 5.17 32.56
N ALA A 326 15.25 5.84 31.95
CA ALA A 326 14.98 5.82 30.50
C ALA A 326 15.05 7.24 29.88
N GLN A 327 16.20 7.88 29.98
CA GLN A 327 16.46 9.24 29.49
C GLN A 327 16.15 9.43 27.99
N ARG A 328 16.33 8.38 27.18
CA ARG A 328 15.96 8.37 25.76
C ARG A 328 14.46 8.57 25.56
N ARG A 329 13.62 7.90 26.35
CA ARG A 329 12.16 8.00 26.25
C ARG A 329 11.68 9.41 26.62
N VAL A 330 12.25 10.01 27.68
CA VAL A 330 11.96 11.41 28.04
C VAL A 330 12.34 12.38 26.92
N SER A 331 13.43 12.09 26.21
CA SER A 331 13.85 12.87 25.05
C SER A 331 12.89 12.74 23.86
N GLU A 332 12.34 11.55 23.65
CA GLU A 332 11.32 11.31 22.63
C GLU A 332 10.01 12.05 22.96
N LEU A 333 9.61 12.13 24.24
CA LEU A 333 8.45 12.91 24.69
C LEU A 333 8.58 14.40 24.40
N ILE A 334 9.71 15.03 24.71
CA ILE A 334 9.90 16.46 24.41
C ILE A 334 9.91 16.72 22.89
N CYS A 335 10.45 15.79 22.09
CA CYS A 335 10.40 15.87 20.62
C CYS A 335 8.95 15.76 20.09
N LEU A 336 8.14 14.86 20.66
CA LEU A 336 6.73 14.72 20.29
C LEU A 336 5.94 15.98 20.64
N ALA A 337 6.10 16.52 21.85
CA ALA A 337 5.47 17.77 22.25
C ALA A 337 5.88 18.94 21.34
N GLY A 338 7.16 19.04 20.98
CA GLY A 338 7.64 20.07 20.04
C GLY A 338 7.11 19.90 18.62
N ARG A 339 6.87 18.67 18.16
CA ARG A 339 6.24 18.41 16.86
C ARG A 339 4.76 18.82 16.85
N ASN A 340 4.07 18.72 17.98
CA ASN A 340 2.68 19.15 18.14
C ASN A 340 2.52 20.65 18.40
N GLY A 341 3.61 21.33 18.81
CA GLY A 341 3.58 22.75 19.15
C GLY A 341 3.21 23.06 20.59
N ASP A 342 3.15 22.04 21.45
CA ASP A 342 2.68 22.15 22.84
C ASP A 342 3.78 22.68 23.78
N LEU A 343 4.02 23.99 23.76
CA LEU A 343 5.07 24.64 24.56
C LEU A 343 4.92 24.40 26.06
N GLU A 344 3.70 24.43 26.60
CA GLU A 344 3.46 24.17 28.02
C GLU A 344 3.91 22.76 28.43
N MET A 345 3.65 21.78 27.56
CA MET A 345 4.08 20.40 27.76
C MET A 345 5.60 20.26 27.65
N MET A 346 6.22 20.97 26.71
CA MET A 346 7.68 21.03 26.60
C MET A 346 8.33 21.61 27.87
N GLU A 347 7.81 22.73 28.38
CA GLU A 347 8.32 23.36 29.61
C GLU A 347 8.16 22.44 30.82
N PHE A 348 7.03 21.73 30.93
CA PHE A 348 6.82 20.75 31.99
C PHE A 348 7.84 19.61 31.93
N ILE A 349 8.01 18.98 30.76
CA ILE A 349 8.97 17.88 30.58
C ILE A 349 10.40 18.37 30.85
N TYR A 350 10.75 19.58 30.39
CA TYR A 350 12.05 20.20 30.62
C TYR A 350 12.30 20.49 32.12
N GLY A 351 11.28 21.01 32.82
CA GLY A 351 11.33 21.35 34.25
C GLY A 351 11.61 20.16 35.17
N GLN A 352 11.30 18.94 34.75
CA GLN A 352 11.56 17.71 35.51
C GLN A 352 13.05 17.36 35.62
N LYS A 353 13.97 18.15 35.04
CA LYS A 353 15.44 17.94 34.99
C LYS A 353 15.86 16.56 34.46
N ALA A 354 14.92 15.83 33.88
CA ALA A 354 15.07 14.47 33.38
C ALA A 354 15.34 14.45 31.87
N ALA A 355 15.23 15.60 31.18
CA ALA A 355 15.52 15.71 29.75
C ALA A 355 16.89 16.36 29.56
N ARG A 356 17.84 15.62 28.99
CA ARG A 356 18.93 16.25 28.23
C ARG A 356 18.31 16.71 26.91
N ALA A 357 18.63 17.92 26.44
CA ALA A 357 18.15 18.41 25.15
C ALA A 357 18.76 17.58 24.00
N LEU A 358 18.18 16.41 23.77
CA LEU A 358 18.45 15.56 22.63
C LEU A 358 17.71 16.16 21.44
N ASP A 359 18.47 16.85 20.59
CA ASP A 359 18.23 16.96 19.16
C ASP A 359 16.79 17.24 18.69
N MET A 360 16.22 18.35 19.18
CA MET A 360 14.89 18.86 18.79
C MET A 360 14.78 19.29 17.31
N ARG A 361 15.87 19.17 16.53
CA ARG A 361 15.94 19.58 15.12
C ARG A 361 14.83 18.99 14.26
N TYR A 362 14.49 17.72 14.47
CA TYR A 362 13.47 17.04 13.69
C TYR A 362 12.07 17.50 14.07
N ALA A 363 11.80 17.66 15.37
CA ALA A 363 10.52 18.17 15.88
C ALA A 363 10.23 19.58 15.33
N VAL A 364 11.21 20.48 15.40
CA VAL A 364 11.11 21.85 14.88
C VAL A 364 10.84 21.85 13.38
N ALA A 365 11.64 21.09 12.61
CA ALA A 365 11.56 21.12 11.15
C ALA A 365 10.33 20.37 10.58
N THR A 366 9.69 19.50 11.36
CA THR A 366 8.48 18.77 10.93
C THR A 366 7.20 19.41 11.41
N GLY A 367 7.15 19.91 12.65
CA GLY A 367 5.97 20.54 13.25
C GLY A 367 5.65 21.92 12.68
N GLY A 368 6.67 22.68 12.26
CA GLY A 368 6.45 24.01 11.66
C GLY A 368 6.15 25.13 12.66
N HIS A 369 6.19 24.84 13.97
CA HIS A 369 5.87 25.81 15.01
C HIS A 369 7.04 26.76 15.27
N VAL A 370 6.91 28.01 14.83
CA VAL A 370 7.94 29.06 15.00
C VAL A 370 8.28 29.29 16.48
N ASP A 371 7.31 29.17 17.38
CA ASP A 371 7.53 29.38 18.80
C ASP A 371 8.37 28.26 19.43
N VAL A 372 8.25 27.02 18.92
CA VAL A 372 9.13 25.90 19.30
C VAL A 372 10.57 26.15 18.80
N LEU A 373 10.73 26.71 17.59
CA LEU A 373 12.05 27.14 17.11
C LEU A 373 12.64 28.22 18.02
N LYS A 374 11.89 29.26 18.37
CA LYS A 374 12.34 30.33 19.29
C LYS A 374 12.76 29.76 20.64
N TRP A 375 11.92 28.90 21.23
CA TRP A 375 12.23 28.19 22.47
C TRP A 375 13.55 27.43 22.39
N TYR A 376 13.79 26.75 21.26
CA TYR A 376 15.01 25.97 21.03
C TYR A 376 16.25 26.85 20.83
N VAL A 377 16.11 27.96 20.10
CA VAL A 377 17.17 28.94 19.85
C VAL A 377 17.59 29.68 21.12
N GLU A 378 16.63 30.11 21.95
CA GLU A 378 16.91 30.83 23.19
C GLU A 378 17.69 29.99 24.19
N ARG A 379 17.44 28.67 24.24
CA ARG A 379 18.05 27.76 25.21
C ARG A 379 19.30 27.05 24.69
N PHE A 380 19.36 26.73 23.40
CA PHE A 380 20.40 25.89 22.82
C PHE A 380 20.98 26.46 21.51
N PRO A 381 21.47 27.72 21.48
CA PRO A 381 21.88 28.38 20.23
C PRO A 381 22.93 27.60 19.44
N ALA A 382 23.97 27.08 20.10
CA ALA A 382 25.04 26.30 19.46
C ALA A 382 24.54 24.98 18.84
N ALA A 383 23.53 24.33 19.45
CA ALA A 383 22.96 23.09 18.92
C ALA A 383 22.15 23.34 17.65
N VAL A 384 21.40 24.45 17.61
CA VAL A 384 20.64 24.85 16.41
C VAL A 384 21.59 25.24 15.28
N GLN A 385 22.65 26.00 15.56
CA GLN A 385 23.66 26.36 14.57
C GLN A 385 24.34 25.13 13.96
N HIS A 386 24.79 24.17 14.78
CA HIS A 386 25.43 22.95 14.29
C HIS A 386 24.49 22.07 13.44
N SER A 387 23.17 22.18 13.64
CA SER A 387 22.16 21.38 12.94
C SER A 387 21.36 22.16 11.90
N ALA A 388 21.71 23.42 11.63
CA ALA A 388 20.92 24.34 10.81
C ALA A 388 20.64 23.79 9.40
N GLU A 389 21.63 23.17 8.76
CA GLU A 389 21.46 22.53 7.44
C GLU A 389 20.36 21.47 7.46
N ARG A 390 20.33 20.63 8.50
CA ARG A 390 19.32 19.57 8.65
C ARG A 390 17.94 20.14 8.93
N ILE A 391 17.85 21.21 9.73
CA ILE A 391 16.58 21.89 10.01
C ILE A 391 16.04 22.51 8.71
N ILE A 392 16.88 23.22 7.95
CA ILE A 392 16.51 23.87 6.69
C ILE A 392 16.06 22.85 5.64
N THR A 393 16.85 21.80 5.41
CA THR A 393 16.50 20.77 4.42
C THR A 393 15.23 20.02 4.80
N THR A 394 15.05 19.70 6.09
CA THR A 394 13.84 19.03 6.59
C THR A 394 12.61 19.94 6.50
N ALA A 395 12.73 21.21 6.88
CA ALA A 395 11.67 22.21 6.73
C ALA A 395 11.27 22.40 5.26
N SER A 396 12.26 22.45 4.36
CA SER A 396 12.05 22.53 2.90
C SER A 396 11.31 21.32 2.35
N LYS A 397 11.57 20.11 2.89
CA LYS A 397 10.86 18.88 2.53
C LYS A 397 9.39 18.92 2.98
N TYR A 398 9.13 19.31 4.22
CA TYR A 398 7.78 19.28 4.80
C TYR A 398 6.92 20.52 4.48
N GLY A 399 7.47 21.54 3.81
CA GLY A 399 6.69 22.73 3.45
C GLY A 399 6.65 23.79 4.55
N GLN A 400 7.62 23.79 5.48
CA GLN A 400 7.61 24.68 6.64
C GLN A 400 8.27 26.04 6.33
N LEU A 401 7.58 26.85 5.53
CA LEU A 401 8.09 28.15 5.08
C LEU A 401 8.35 29.14 6.23
N ASP A 402 7.52 29.14 7.27
CA ASP A 402 7.67 30.09 8.39
C ASP A 402 8.91 29.80 9.24
N ILE A 403 9.30 28.53 9.38
CA ILE A 403 10.57 28.13 10.00
C ILE A 403 11.75 28.66 9.18
N LEU A 404 11.69 28.54 7.85
CA LEU A 404 12.75 29.03 6.96
C LEU A 404 12.89 30.56 7.03
N ARG A 405 11.75 31.27 7.06
CA ARG A 405 11.70 32.73 7.22
C ARG A 405 12.31 33.18 8.55
N GLU A 406 11.98 32.51 9.64
CA GLU A 406 12.53 32.87 10.95
C GLU A 406 14.03 32.58 11.05
N LEU A 407 14.50 31.43 10.54
CA LEU A 407 15.94 31.15 10.46
C LEU A 407 16.68 32.19 9.60
N HIS A 408 16.08 32.63 8.50
CA HIS A 408 16.64 33.70 7.68
C HIS A 408 16.66 35.05 8.40
N ARG A 409 15.60 35.39 9.14
CA ARG A 409 15.57 36.58 9.99
C ARG A 409 16.69 36.55 11.04
N LEU A 410 16.89 35.40 11.69
CA LEU A 410 17.98 35.22 12.67
C LEU A 410 19.36 35.38 12.02
N ASP A 411 19.55 34.88 10.80
CA ASP A 411 20.79 35.05 10.03
C ASP A 411 21.05 36.52 9.66
N VAL A 412 20.02 37.27 9.27
CA VAL A 412 20.14 38.71 8.99
C VAL A 412 20.51 39.48 10.27
N LEU A 413 19.87 39.14 11.40
CA LEU A 413 20.14 39.78 12.69
C LEU A 413 21.56 39.47 13.21
N SER A 414 22.07 38.24 13.02
CA SER A 414 23.44 37.89 13.42
C SER A 414 24.47 38.67 12.60
N ARG A 415 24.27 38.78 11.28
CA ARG A 415 25.14 39.57 10.38
C ARG A 415 25.17 41.06 10.70
N LEU A 416 24.04 41.65 11.12
CA LEU A 416 24.00 43.06 11.52
C LEU A 416 24.75 43.33 12.82
N ARG A 417 24.76 42.38 13.77
CA ARG A 417 25.46 42.52 15.06
C ARG A 417 26.97 42.47 14.89
N THR A 418 27.50 41.62 14.02
CA THR A 418 28.95 41.47 13.79
C THR A 418 29.58 42.66 13.07
N CYS A 419 28.81 43.43 12.29
CA CYS A 419 29.28 44.69 11.69
C CYS A 419 29.43 45.86 12.69
N SER A 420 28.95 45.72 13.93
CA SER A 420 28.99 46.79 14.94
C SER A 420 30.23 46.73 15.85
N SER A 421 30.98 45.62 15.84
CA SER A 421 32.17 45.41 16.67
C SER A 421 33.40 45.13 15.79
N SER A 422 34.21 46.15 15.56
CA SER A 422 35.50 46.02 14.86
C SER A 422 36.54 45.31 15.74
N THR A 423 36.53 43.98 15.79
CA THR A 423 37.72 43.18 16.19
C THR A 423 37.75 41.82 15.51
N ASN A 424 38.66 41.72 14.53
CA ASN A 424 39.52 40.60 14.11
C ASN A 424 39.03 39.12 14.09
N ILE A 425 39.01 38.60 12.85
CA ILE A 425 39.59 37.32 12.37
C ILE A 425 38.99 36.00 12.90
N LEU A 426 38.12 35.42 12.06
CA LEU A 426 37.99 33.98 11.76
C LEU A 426 37.82 32.99 12.93
N GLU A 427 36.89 33.26 13.86
CA GLU A 427 36.16 32.15 14.49
C GLU A 427 34.93 31.81 13.61
N LYS A 428 34.69 30.52 13.40
CA LYS A 428 33.66 29.96 12.50
C LYS A 428 32.27 30.60 12.68
N THR A 429 32.02 31.63 11.88
CA THR A 429 30.74 32.11 11.34
C THR A 429 29.47 31.67 12.09
N ASP A 430 28.87 32.59 12.86
CA ASP A 430 27.48 32.57 13.36
C ASP A 430 26.46 32.61 12.20
N VAL A 431 26.47 31.59 11.36
CA VAL A 431 25.65 31.51 10.16
C VAL A 431 24.58 30.44 10.35
N TRP A 432 23.33 30.88 10.33
CA TRP A 432 22.14 30.04 10.45
C TRP A 432 21.78 29.37 9.12
N TRP A 433 22.43 29.79 8.03
CA TRP A 433 22.19 29.33 6.67
C TRP A 433 23.51 28.92 5.97
N PRO A 434 23.89 27.64 6.02
CA PRO A 434 25.18 27.19 5.49
C PRO A 434 25.18 27.20 3.94
N PRO A 435 26.28 27.68 3.30
CA PRO A 435 26.37 27.88 1.85
C PRO A 435 26.24 26.61 0.98
N GLY A 436 26.27 25.42 1.59
CA GLY A 436 26.08 24.13 0.93
C GLY A 436 24.67 23.55 1.10
N CYS A 437 23.72 24.27 1.69
CA CYS A 437 22.40 23.72 1.93
C CYS A 437 21.62 23.50 0.61
N HIS A 438 21.25 22.25 0.32
CA HIS A 438 20.48 21.88 -0.87
C HIS A 438 18.97 22.13 -0.70
N ALA A 439 18.59 23.20 0.01
CA ALA A 439 17.21 23.50 0.38
C ALA A 439 16.28 23.60 -0.85
N LEU A 440 16.76 24.25 -1.92
CA LEU A 440 16.01 24.43 -3.16
C LEU A 440 15.81 23.09 -3.89
N ASP A 441 16.85 22.27 -4.01
CA ASP A 441 16.75 20.93 -4.61
C ASP A 441 15.74 20.06 -3.85
N VAL A 442 15.77 20.10 -2.52
CA VAL A 442 14.86 19.35 -1.66
C VAL A 442 13.42 19.87 -1.79
N ALA A 443 13.22 21.19 -1.82
CA ALA A 443 11.91 21.80 -2.01
C ALA A 443 11.32 21.46 -3.39
N ALA A 444 12.13 21.53 -4.45
CA ALA A 444 11.75 21.15 -5.81
C ALA A 444 11.37 19.67 -5.91
N ALA A 445 12.17 18.79 -5.30
CA ALA A 445 11.91 17.36 -5.25
C ALA A 445 10.58 16.99 -4.56
N HIS A 446 10.04 17.86 -3.69
CA HIS A 446 8.78 17.64 -2.97
C HIS A 446 7.66 18.59 -3.44
N GLY A 447 7.81 19.26 -4.58
CA GLY A 447 6.75 20.11 -5.17
C GLY A 447 6.44 21.37 -4.35
N ARG A 448 7.35 21.84 -3.49
CA ARG A 448 7.15 23.01 -2.63
C ARG A 448 7.45 24.30 -3.38
N LEU A 449 6.58 24.67 -4.32
CA LEU A 449 6.78 25.81 -5.22
C LEU A 449 6.84 27.16 -4.48
N ASP A 450 6.07 27.29 -3.40
CA ASP A 450 6.09 28.43 -2.48
C ASP A 450 7.47 28.63 -1.83
N ILE A 451 8.08 27.54 -1.36
CA ILE A 451 9.43 27.56 -0.79
C ILE A 451 10.47 27.84 -1.87
N VAL A 452 10.38 27.20 -3.04
CA VAL A 452 11.33 27.45 -4.14
C VAL A 452 11.32 28.91 -4.58
N LYS A 453 10.13 29.51 -4.76
CA LYS A 453 9.98 30.94 -5.07
C LYS A 453 10.57 31.83 -3.98
N TRP A 454 10.31 31.50 -2.71
CA TRP A 454 10.85 32.27 -1.60
C TRP A 454 12.39 32.19 -1.53
N LEU A 455 12.95 30.98 -1.65
CA LEU A 455 14.41 30.76 -1.67
C LEU A 455 15.07 31.51 -2.84
N HIS A 456 14.45 31.47 -4.01
CA HIS A 456 14.95 32.16 -5.20
C HIS A 456 15.10 33.67 -5.02
N VAL A 457 14.13 34.31 -4.34
CA VAL A 457 14.16 35.77 -4.11
C VAL A 457 15.15 36.15 -2.99
N HIS A 458 15.31 35.32 -1.96
CA HIS A 458 16.00 35.69 -0.72
C HIS A 458 17.40 35.08 -0.58
N ARG A 459 17.81 34.17 -1.47
CA ARG A 459 19.09 33.46 -1.41
C ARG A 459 19.83 33.53 -2.74
N TYR A 460 21.15 33.65 -2.65
CA TYR A 460 22.06 33.61 -3.80
C TYR A 460 22.52 32.18 -4.15
N GLU A 461 22.15 31.18 -3.34
CA GLU A 461 22.57 29.79 -3.54
C GLU A 461 22.02 29.23 -4.86
N ARG A 462 22.88 28.52 -5.58
CA ARG A 462 22.51 27.83 -6.82
C ARG A 462 21.84 26.50 -6.48
N CYS A 463 20.80 26.15 -7.22
CA CYS A 463 20.27 24.79 -7.21
C CYS A 463 21.13 23.92 -8.11
N SER A 464 21.09 22.61 -7.93
CA SER A 464 21.75 21.71 -8.88
C SER A 464 20.74 21.23 -9.93
N THR A 465 21.24 20.56 -10.98
CA THR A 465 20.38 19.84 -11.94
C THR A 465 19.45 18.82 -11.26
N LYS A 466 19.72 18.42 -10.01
CA LYS A 466 18.84 17.57 -9.21
C LYS A 466 17.48 18.20 -8.95
N ALA A 467 17.37 19.53 -8.84
CA ALA A 467 16.10 20.20 -8.60
C ALA A 467 15.08 19.84 -9.70
N MET A 468 15.45 20.05 -10.97
CA MET A 468 14.57 19.75 -12.10
C MET A 468 14.45 18.24 -12.35
N ASN A 469 15.54 17.47 -12.22
CA ASN A 469 15.49 16.01 -12.36
C ASN A 469 14.51 15.36 -11.37
N LEU A 470 14.52 15.78 -10.10
CA LEU A 470 13.67 15.21 -9.05
C LEU A 470 12.24 15.76 -9.12
N ALA A 471 12.05 17.02 -9.50
CA ALA A 471 10.72 17.55 -9.80
C ALA A 471 10.05 16.77 -10.93
N ALA A 472 10.81 16.47 -11.99
CA ALA A 472 10.32 15.68 -13.12
C ALA A 472 10.02 14.23 -12.74
N ALA A 473 10.92 13.59 -11.97
CA ALA A 473 10.72 12.24 -11.46
C ALA A 473 9.46 12.10 -10.58
N ASN A 474 8.99 13.18 -9.95
CA ASN A 474 7.81 13.17 -9.09
C ASN A 474 6.57 13.79 -9.75
N GLY A 475 6.61 14.10 -11.05
CA GLY A 475 5.44 14.56 -11.80
C GLY A 475 5.06 16.04 -11.57
N TYR A 476 5.93 16.85 -10.96
CA TYR A 476 5.64 18.27 -10.68
C TYR A 476 5.89 19.15 -11.92
N LEU A 477 4.99 19.10 -12.90
CA LEU A 477 5.12 19.88 -14.15
C LEU A 477 5.24 21.39 -13.90
N ASP A 478 4.45 21.93 -12.97
CA ASP A 478 4.46 23.35 -12.59
C ASP A 478 5.82 23.79 -12.02
N MET A 479 6.43 22.95 -11.18
CA MET A 479 7.78 23.14 -10.67
C MET A 479 8.82 23.08 -11.78
N VAL A 480 8.70 22.12 -12.71
CA VAL A 480 9.61 21.97 -13.85
C VAL A 480 9.56 23.19 -14.76
N GLN A 481 8.37 23.67 -15.10
CA GLN A 481 8.15 24.89 -15.88
C GLN A 481 8.77 26.10 -15.17
N TRP A 482 8.47 26.26 -13.88
CA TRP A 482 9.00 27.37 -13.11
C TRP A 482 10.54 27.36 -13.05
N LEU A 483 11.16 26.19 -12.81
CA LEU A 483 12.61 26.04 -12.81
C LEU A 483 13.20 26.33 -14.19
N HIS A 484 12.56 25.93 -15.28
CA HIS A 484 13.03 26.24 -16.63
C HIS A 484 13.00 27.73 -16.94
N ASP A 485 11.93 28.43 -16.57
CA ASP A 485 11.75 29.85 -16.89
C ASP A 485 12.62 30.77 -16.01
N ASN A 486 12.97 30.33 -14.80
CA ASN A 486 13.61 31.20 -13.79
C ASN A 486 15.05 30.79 -13.44
N ARG A 487 15.55 29.63 -13.91
CA ARG A 487 16.86 29.09 -13.55
C ARG A 487 17.64 28.58 -14.77
N GLU A 488 18.96 28.75 -14.71
CA GLU A 488 19.87 28.39 -15.81
C GLU A 488 20.55 27.02 -15.61
N GLU A 489 20.48 26.43 -14.42
CA GLU A 489 21.18 25.17 -14.13
C GLU A 489 20.66 23.97 -14.93
N GLY A 490 19.41 24.03 -15.39
CA GLY A 490 18.81 23.03 -16.28
C GLY A 490 18.59 21.66 -15.66
N CYS A 491 18.60 20.62 -16.50
CA CYS A 491 18.46 19.25 -16.06
C CYS A 491 19.50 18.34 -16.71
N THR A 492 19.32 17.03 -16.56
CA THR A 492 20.09 15.99 -17.26
C THR A 492 19.11 15.01 -17.91
N THR A 493 19.62 14.03 -18.66
CA THR A 493 18.80 12.94 -19.22
C THR A 493 17.91 12.25 -18.18
N LYS A 494 18.36 12.20 -16.91
CA LYS A 494 17.60 11.65 -15.77
C LYS A 494 16.22 12.28 -15.58
N ALA A 495 15.97 13.50 -16.06
CA ALA A 495 14.66 14.14 -15.95
C ALA A 495 13.62 13.42 -16.82
N ILE A 496 13.93 13.18 -18.11
CA ILE A 496 13.04 12.44 -19.01
C ILE A 496 13.04 10.96 -18.63
N ASP A 497 14.21 10.36 -18.33
CA ASP A 497 14.30 8.94 -17.99
C ASP A 497 13.38 8.57 -16.81
N ARG A 498 13.43 9.36 -15.74
CA ARG A 498 12.60 9.12 -14.54
C ARG A 498 11.16 9.58 -14.69
N ALA A 499 10.89 10.62 -15.46
CA ALA A 499 9.51 11.02 -15.74
C ALA A 499 8.78 9.93 -16.55
N ALA A 500 9.41 9.41 -17.60
CA ALA A 500 8.90 8.29 -18.37
C ALA A 500 8.80 7.02 -17.52
N GLY A 501 9.85 6.72 -16.76
CA GLY A 501 9.93 5.58 -15.85
C GLY A 501 8.90 5.58 -14.73
N ASN A 502 8.38 6.74 -14.31
CA ASN A 502 7.31 6.86 -13.30
C ASN A 502 5.94 7.19 -13.91
N GLY A 503 5.79 7.13 -15.25
CA GLY A 503 4.52 7.30 -15.94
C GLY A 503 4.06 8.76 -16.10
N TYR A 504 4.91 9.74 -15.78
CA TYR A 504 4.64 11.17 -15.93
C TYR A 504 4.91 11.65 -17.36
N ILE A 505 4.20 11.07 -18.33
CA ILE A 505 4.38 11.32 -19.78
C ILE A 505 4.24 12.80 -20.12
N HIS A 506 3.28 13.50 -19.51
CA HIS A 506 3.08 14.93 -19.73
C HIS A 506 4.30 15.78 -19.33
N VAL A 507 5.07 15.36 -18.32
CA VAL A 507 6.33 16.01 -17.96
C VAL A 507 7.44 15.66 -18.94
N ALA A 508 7.56 14.39 -19.33
CA ALA A 508 8.52 13.93 -20.31
C ALA A 508 8.33 14.63 -21.68
N GLU A 509 7.08 14.73 -22.15
CA GLU A 509 6.69 15.47 -23.36
C GLU A 509 7.10 16.95 -23.29
N TRP A 510 6.82 17.58 -22.15
CA TRP A 510 7.15 18.99 -21.97
C TRP A 510 8.67 19.19 -21.97
N LEU A 511 9.42 18.36 -21.24
CA LEU A 511 10.89 18.42 -21.22
C LEU A 511 11.49 18.18 -22.60
N TYR A 512 10.98 17.20 -23.34
CA TYR A 512 11.43 16.89 -24.70
C TYR A 512 11.21 18.05 -25.68
N ARG A 513 10.09 18.78 -25.55
CA ARG A 513 9.79 19.93 -26.43
C ARG A 513 10.56 21.19 -26.08
N ASN A 514 10.92 21.38 -24.80
CA ASN A 514 11.47 22.65 -24.30
C ASN A 514 12.96 22.57 -23.93
N ARG A 515 13.56 21.37 -23.93
CA ARG A 515 14.97 21.21 -23.59
C ARG A 515 15.70 20.20 -24.50
N SER A 516 17.02 20.26 -24.49
CA SER A 516 17.89 19.54 -25.43
C SER A 516 18.67 18.38 -24.83
N GLU A 517 18.54 18.10 -23.52
CA GLU A 517 19.31 17.05 -22.84
C GLU A 517 18.94 15.63 -23.31
N GLY A 518 17.72 15.43 -23.81
CA GLY A 518 17.24 14.14 -24.30
C GLY A 518 17.01 13.11 -23.20
N CYS A 519 16.99 11.83 -23.59
CA CYS A 519 16.84 10.68 -22.70
C CYS A 519 17.85 9.57 -23.06
N THR A 520 17.95 8.57 -22.20
CA THR A 520 18.77 7.37 -22.41
C THR A 520 17.88 6.13 -22.48
N THR A 521 18.48 4.96 -22.70
CA THR A 521 17.77 3.67 -22.63
C THR A 521 17.15 3.39 -21.25
N ASP A 522 17.60 4.08 -20.19
CA ASP A 522 16.97 4.00 -18.87
C ASP A 522 15.50 4.44 -18.90
N ALA A 523 15.11 5.34 -19.82
CA ALA A 523 13.73 5.78 -19.97
C ALA A 523 12.78 4.62 -20.31
N ILE A 524 13.14 3.83 -21.33
CA ILE A 524 12.33 2.70 -21.77
C ILE A 524 12.44 1.52 -20.79
N ASP A 525 13.64 1.25 -20.25
CA ASP A 525 13.86 0.18 -19.28
C ASP A 525 13.04 0.38 -18.01
N GLN A 526 13.03 1.60 -17.45
CA GLN A 526 12.24 1.91 -16.25
C GLN A 526 10.75 1.98 -16.54
N ALA A 527 10.35 2.55 -17.69
CA ALA A 527 8.94 2.59 -18.08
C ALA A 527 8.37 1.18 -18.24
N ALA A 528 9.16 0.25 -18.79
CA ALA A 528 8.77 -1.13 -18.97
C ALA A 528 8.75 -1.93 -17.66
N ALA A 529 9.75 -1.72 -16.80
CA ALA A 529 9.79 -2.31 -15.45
C ALA A 529 8.62 -1.88 -14.54
N ASN A 530 8.05 -0.70 -14.78
CA ASN A 530 6.91 -0.17 -14.03
C ASN A 530 5.57 -0.25 -14.80
N GLY A 531 5.55 -0.89 -15.97
CA GLY A 531 4.32 -1.16 -16.71
C GLY A 531 3.69 0.06 -17.40
N HIS A 532 4.44 1.15 -17.58
CA HIS A 532 3.96 2.39 -18.19
C HIS A 532 3.95 2.30 -19.73
N LEU A 533 3.02 1.50 -20.27
CA LEU A 533 2.89 1.26 -21.71
C LEU A 533 2.79 2.55 -22.54
N ASP A 534 2.08 3.57 -22.06
CA ASP A 534 1.93 4.82 -22.79
C ASP A 534 3.25 5.61 -22.86
N SER A 535 4.11 5.53 -21.83
CA SER A 535 5.47 6.09 -21.87
C SER A 535 6.31 5.38 -22.94
N ILE A 536 6.21 4.05 -23.02
CA ILE A 536 6.95 3.24 -24.00
C ILE A 536 6.49 3.59 -25.43
N LYS A 537 5.17 3.65 -25.67
CA LYS A 537 4.60 4.06 -26.96
C LYS A 537 5.09 5.45 -27.36
N TRP A 538 5.12 6.39 -26.42
CA TRP A 538 5.61 7.74 -26.66
C TRP A 538 7.11 7.77 -27.00
N LEU A 539 7.95 7.05 -26.23
CA LEU A 539 9.38 6.93 -26.50
C LEU A 539 9.66 6.33 -27.89
N TYR A 540 8.91 5.29 -28.26
CA TYR A 540 9.00 4.64 -29.56
C TYR A 540 8.55 5.56 -30.71
N ALA A 541 7.40 6.23 -30.56
CA ALA A 541 6.85 7.11 -31.59
C ALA A 541 7.79 8.29 -31.91
N ASN A 542 8.59 8.73 -30.94
CA ASN A 542 9.57 9.81 -31.11
C ASN A 542 10.99 9.28 -31.42
N GLN A 543 11.16 7.98 -31.65
CA GLN A 543 12.45 7.33 -31.97
C GLN A 543 13.55 7.64 -30.93
N LEU A 544 13.17 7.72 -29.65
CA LEU A 544 14.07 8.19 -28.59
C LEU A 544 14.97 7.09 -28.02
N THR A 545 14.57 5.83 -28.16
CA THR A 545 15.31 4.67 -27.66
C THR A 545 14.98 3.45 -28.50
N ASP A 546 15.97 2.64 -28.80
CA ASP A 546 15.77 1.25 -29.21
C ASP A 546 15.54 0.41 -27.94
N GLY A 547 14.60 -0.55 -27.98
CA GLY A 547 14.36 -1.45 -26.85
C GLY A 547 15.64 -2.23 -26.50
N THR A 548 15.89 -2.44 -25.21
CA THR A 548 17.02 -3.26 -24.75
C THR A 548 16.54 -4.64 -24.32
N THR A 549 17.43 -5.63 -24.29
CA THR A 549 17.09 -6.96 -23.74
C THR A 549 16.68 -6.87 -22.27
N LYS A 550 17.25 -5.91 -21.51
CA LYS A 550 16.84 -5.59 -20.14
C LYS A 550 15.42 -5.05 -20.08
N THR A 551 14.96 -4.31 -21.08
CA THR A 551 13.58 -3.83 -21.17
C THR A 551 12.62 -5.02 -21.10
N LEU A 552 12.83 -6.04 -21.95
CA LEU A 552 11.97 -7.22 -21.99
C LEU A 552 12.08 -8.08 -20.73
N THR A 553 13.30 -8.36 -20.25
CA THR A 553 13.53 -9.10 -18.99
C THR A 553 12.82 -8.42 -17.82
N ASN A 554 13.04 -7.11 -17.61
CA ASN A 554 12.45 -6.37 -16.49
C ASN A 554 10.92 -6.32 -16.59
N THR A 555 10.37 -6.26 -17.80
CA THR A 555 8.92 -6.28 -18.01
C THR A 555 8.31 -7.61 -17.57
N ILE A 556 8.97 -8.71 -17.95
CA ILE A 556 8.56 -10.07 -17.63
C ILE A 556 8.71 -10.35 -16.13
N THR A 557 9.85 -10.00 -15.54
CA THR A 557 10.12 -10.18 -14.10
C THR A 557 9.29 -9.27 -13.21
N ARG A 558 8.54 -8.31 -13.77
CA ARG A 558 7.63 -7.42 -13.03
C ARG A 558 6.15 -7.67 -13.33
N GLY A 559 5.82 -8.67 -14.15
CA GLY A 559 4.42 -9.10 -14.36
C GLY A 559 3.65 -8.33 -15.44
N HIS A 560 4.30 -7.48 -16.24
CA HIS A 560 3.59 -6.57 -17.14
C HIS A 560 3.36 -7.18 -18.54
N VAL A 561 2.34 -8.01 -18.66
CA VAL A 561 2.02 -8.79 -19.87
C VAL A 561 1.73 -7.92 -21.11
N LEU A 562 0.94 -6.86 -20.94
CA LEU A 562 0.55 -5.97 -22.04
C LEU A 562 1.77 -5.24 -22.64
N THR A 563 2.69 -4.77 -21.78
CA THR A 563 3.94 -4.14 -22.23
C THR A 563 4.88 -5.17 -22.84
N ALA A 564 4.96 -6.39 -22.29
CA ALA A 564 5.78 -7.47 -22.86
C ALA A 564 5.30 -7.83 -24.28
N GLY A 565 4.00 -8.02 -24.47
CA GLY A 565 3.40 -8.30 -25.77
C GLY A 565 3.60 -7.15 -26.77
N TRP A 566 3.47 -5.90 -26.31
CA TRP A 566 3.72 -4.74 -27.16
C TRP A 566 5.20 -4.63 -27.57
N LEU A 567 6.13 -4.83 -26.62
CA LEU A 567 7.57 -4.82 -26.87
C LEU A 567 7.97 -5.93 -27.85
N HIS A 568 7.48 -7.15 -27.65
CA HIS A 568 7.78 -8.26 -28.56
C HIS A 568 7.25 -8.02 -29.98
N ALA A 569 6.08 -7.38 -30.12
CA ALA A 569 5.52 -7.05 -31.42
C ALA A 569 6.31 -5.97 -32.19
N HIS A 570 6.93 -5.02 -31.48
CA HIS A 570 7.67 -3.89 -32.10
C HIS A 570 9.19 -4.10 -32.12
N PHE A 571 9.71 -5.00 -31.29
CA PHE A 571 11.11 -5.37 -31.18
C PHE A 571 11.25 -6.91 -31.15
N PRO A 572 11.06 -7.60 -32.30
CA PRO A 572 11.05 -9.06 -32.36
C PRO A 572 12.41 -9.70 -32.05
N ASP A 573 13.50 -8.94 -32.20
CA ASP A 573 14.87 -9.39 -31.93
C ASP A 573 15.20 -9.44 -30.42
N LEU A 574 14.32 -8.89 -29.56
CA LEU A 574 14.54 -8.92 -28.12
C LEU A 574 14.21 -10.30 -27.56
N VAL A 575 15.22 -10.89 -26.91
CA VAL A 575 15.10 -12.13 -26.15
C VAL A 575 15.33 -11.81 -24.67
N PRO A 576 14.51 -12.34 -23.76
CA PRO A 576 14.75 -12.18 -22.33
C PRO A 576 16.02 -12.94 -21.94
N VAL A 577 16.83 -12.32 -21.08
CA VAL A 577 18.06 -12.89 -20.52
C VAL A 577 18.00 -12.84 -19.00
N ASP A 578 18.64 -13.81 -18.33
CA ASP A 578 18.79 -13.88 -16.87
C ASP A 578 17.46 -13.70 -16.11
N LEU A 579 16.42 -14.44 -16.50
CA LEU A 579 15.13 -14.43 -15.79
C LEU A 579 15.33 -14.88 -14.34
N ASP A 580 15.12 -13.96 -13.41
CA ASP A 580 15.18 -14.21 -11.98
C ASP A 580 13.92 -13.69 -11.29
N PHE A 581 13.11 -14.62 -10.78
CA PHE A 581 11.88 -14.29 -10.10
C PHE A 581 12.00 -14.27 -8.57
N SER A 582 13.22 -14.42 -8.02
CA SER A 582 13.44 -14.41 -6.58
C SER A 582 13.32 -13.02 -5.93
N THR A 583 13.31 -11.96 -6.74
CA THR A 583 13.47 -10.58 -6.26
C THR A 583 12.17 -9.88 -5.87
N SER A 584 11.00 -10.42 -6.21
CA SER A 584 9.70 -9.87 -5.79
C SER A 584 8.58 -10.91 -5.75
N GLU A 585 7.92 -11.03 -4.60
CA GLU A 585 6.82 -11.97 -4.33
C GLU A 585 5.58 -11.73 -5.23
N ASP A 586 5.33 -10.49 -5.67
CA ASP A 586 4.15 -10.10 -6.46
C ASP A 586 4.36 -10.15 -8.00
N SER A 587 5.45 -10.75 -8.48
CA SER A 587 6.01 -10.37 -9.79
C SER A 587 5.78 -11.31 -10.95
N ILE A 588 5.38 -12.55 -10.68
CA ILE A 588 5.01 -13.52 -11.73
C ILE A 588 3.49 -13.68 -11.74
N THR A 589 2.87 -13.41 -12.88
CA THR A 589 1.46 -13.76 -13.12
C THR A 589 1.38 -15.00 -13.99
N PHE A 590 0.24 -15.70 -13.94
CA PHE A 590 0.01 -16.84 -14.83
C PHE A 590 0.09 -16.41 -16.32
N GLU A 591 -0.41 -15.23 -16.62
CA GLU A 591 -0.35 -14.64 -17.96
C GLU A 591 1.07 -14.45 -18.49
N ILE A 592 2.04 -14.06 -17.64
CA ILE A 592 3.46 -14.01 -18.00
C ILE A 592 4.01 -15.42 -18.26
N LEU A 593 3.62 -16.42 -17.46
CA LEU A 593 4.04 -17.81 -17.70
C LEU A 593 3.50 -18.34 -19.03
N LEU A 594 2.25 -18.01 -19.39
CA LEU A 594 1.68 -18.34 -20.69
C LEU A 594 2.40 -17.60 -21.83
N PHE A 595 2.78 -16.35 -21.62
CA PHE A 595 3.59 -15.57 -22.57
C PHE A 595 4.96 -16.20 -22.82
N LEU A 596 5.68 -16.55 -21.75
CA LEU A 596 6.98 -17.22 -21.81
C LEU A 596 6.87 -18.60 -22.45
N HIS A 597 5.86 -19.38 -22.09
CA HIS A 597 5.64 -20.71 -22.65
C HIS A 597 5.43 -20.68 -24.17
N PHE A 598 4.72 -19.67 -24.68
CA PHE A 598 4.47 -19.54 -26.10
C PHE A 598 5.67 -18.97 -26.89
N HIS A 599 6.29 -17.89 -26.40
CA HIS A 599 7.32 -17.16 -27.16
C HIS A 599 8.75 -17.63 -26.86
N PHE A 600 9.02 -18.04 -25.62
CA PHE A 600 10.37 -18.31 -25.12
C PHE A 600 10.43 -19.60 -24.28
N PRO A 601 9.98 -20.77 -24.81
CA PRO A 601 9.93 -22.01 -24.03
C PRO A 601 11.31 -22.49 -23.57
N SER A 602 12.39 -22.11 -24.27
CA SER A 602 13.78 -22.41 -23.87
C SER A 602 14.23 -21.71 -22.60
N GLU A 603 13.65 -20.53 -22.31
CA GLU A 603 14.04 -19.70 -21.18
C GLU A 603 13.36 -20.14 -19.87
N LEU A 604 12.33 -20.97 -19.95
CA LEU A 604 11.71 -21.66 -18.81
C LEU A 604 12.58 -22.85 -18.36
N THR A 605 13.79 -22.53 -17.91
CA THR A 605 14.74 -23.51 -17.37
C THR A 605 14.23 -24.14 -16.07
N THR A 606 14.78 -25.29 -15.68
CA THR A 606 14.44 -25.97 -14.41
C THR A 606 14.58 -25.05 -13.21
N GLN A 607 15.59 -24.16 -13.21
CA GLN A 607 15.79 -23.18 -12.15
C GLN A 607 14.67 -22.15 -12.12
N VAL A 608 14.31 -21.58 -13.27
CA VAL A 608 13.23 -20.58 -13.41
C VAL A 608 11.88 -21.17 -13.01
N VAL A 609 11.58 -22.39 -13.45
CA VAL A 609 10.35 -23.12 -13.05
C VAL A 609 10.33 -23.38 -11.55
N HIS A 610 11.46 -23.78 -10.95
CA HIS A 610 11.55 -23.97 -9.50
C HIS A 610 11.35 -22.67 -8.73
N GLN A 611 11.91 -21.55 -9.21
CA GLN A 611 11.66 -20.23 -8.62
C GLN A 611 10.18 -19.85 -8.72
N ALA A 612 9.55 -20.02 -9.89
CA ALA A 612 8.14 -19.73 -10.08
C ALA A 612 7.26 -20.58 -9.14
N LYS A 613 7.52 -21.88 -9.04
CA LYS A 613 6.85 -22.76 -8.06
C LYS A 613 7.06 -22.25 -6.63
N GLY A 614 8.28 -21.84 -6.28
CA GLY A 614 8.60 -21.23 -5.00
C GLY A 614 7.71 -20.03 -4.68
N VAL A 615 7.55 -19.09 -5.61
CA VAL A 615 6.69 -17.90 -5.44
C VAL A 615 5.25 -18.30 -5.11
N PHE A 616 4.66 -19.22 -5.88
CA PHE A 616 3.27 -19.67 -5.67
C PHE A 616 3.08 -20.63 -4.48
N SER A 617 4.16 -21.17 -3.91
CA SER A 617 4.13 -22.10 -2.77
C SER A 617 4.61 -21.51 -1.44
N SER A 618 5.26 -20.34 -1.45
CA SER A 618 6.02 -19.81 -0.31
C SER A 618 5.21 -19.09 0.78
N ILE A 619 3.88 -19.14 0.79
CA ILE A 619 3.12 -18.48 1.87
C ILE A 619 2.11 -19.46 2.47
N TYR A 620 2.17 -19.59 3.79
CA TYR A 620 1.15 -20.26 4.61
C TYR A 620 -0.24 -19.91 4.07
N PHE A 621 -0.92 -20.90 3.46
CA PHE A 621 -2.17 -20.80 2.68
C PHE A 621 -2.02 -20.18 1.28
N GLY A 622 -1.44 -20.92 0.33
CA GLY A 622 -1.56 -20.60 -1.10
C GLY A 622 -3.02 -20.50 -1.52
N THR A 623 -3.38 -19.43 -2.23
CA THR A 623 -4.75 -19.24 -2.72
C THR A 623 -5.09 -20.33 -3.75
N ILE A 624 -6.37 -20.60 -4.03
CA ILE A 624 -6.75 -21.51 -5.13
C ILE A 624 -6.06 -21.10 -6.44
N SER A 625 -5.97 -19.79 -6.71
CA SER A 625 -5.29 -19.25 -7.87
C SER A 625 -3.83 -19.75 -7.95
N ASP A 626 -3.08 -19.68 -6.85
CA ASP A 626 -1.67 -20.10 -6.81
C ASP A 626 -1.54 -21.62 -7.01
N ALA A 627 -2.44 -22.40 -6.39
CA ALA A 627 -2.46 -23.85 -6.54
C ALA A 627 -2.67 -24.26 -8.02
N ILE A 628 -3.56 -23.58 -8.74
CA ILE A 628 -3.81 -23.83 -10.17
C ILE A 628 -2.54 -23.58 -11.00
N VAL A 629 -1.76 -22.53 -10.68
CA VAL A 629 -0.52 -22.23 -11.41
C VAL A 629 0.55 -23.28 -11.12
N VAL A 630 0.66 -23.75 -9.87
CA VAL A 630 1.59 -24.84 -9.51
C VAL A 630 1.22 -26.14 -10.22
N GLU A 631 -0.06 -26.51 -10.27
CA GLU A 631 -0.57 -27.66 -11.03
C GLU A 631 -0.15 -27.56 -12.51
N TRP A 632 -0.39 -26.40 -13.15
CA TRP A 632 -0.02 -26.16 -14.54
C TRP A 632 1.50 -26.28 -14.78
N LEU A 633 2.32 -25.76 -13.86
CA LEU A 633 3.79 -25.86 -13.94
C LEU A 633 4.29 -27.31 -13.73
N GLU A 634 3.58 -28.13 -12.96
CA GLU A 634 3.91 -29.55 -12.77
C GLU A 634 3.59 -30.39 -14.02
N GLU A 635 2.47 -30.13 -14.68
CA GLU A 635 2.07 -30.81 -15.90
C GLU A 635 2.98 -30.46 -17.09
N ASN A 636 3.29 -29.18 -17.29
CA ASN A 636 4.06 -28.73 -18.45
C ASN A 636 5.58 -28.85 -18.27
N TYR A 637 6.07 -28.79 -17.01
CA TYR A 637 7.50 -28.82 -16.68
C TYR A 637 7.78 -29.78 -15.51
N PRO A 638 7.66 -31.11 -15.73
CA PRO A 638 7.84 -32.11 -14.68
C PRO A 638 9.31 -32.17 -14.21
N THR A 639 9.52 -32.15 -12.89
CA THR A 639 10.85 -32.35 -12.29
C THR A 639 11.17 -33.84 -12.21
N GLN A 640 12.45 -34.22 -12.08
CA GLN A 640 12.83 -35.65 -11.94
C GLN A 640 12.08 -36.35 -10.78
N GLN A 641 11.78 -35.64 -9.69
CA GLN A 641 11.00 -36.17 -8.56
C GLN A 641 9.53 -36.47 -8.89
N SER A 642 8.91 -35.82 -9.87
CA SER A 642 7.53 -36.12 -10.27
C SER A 642 7.45 -37.35 -11.17
N ARG A 643 8.48 -37.59 -12.01
CA ARG A 643 8.57 -38.79 -12.86
C ARG A 643 8.69 -40.08 -12.05
N ASP A 644 9.39 -40.04 -10.91
CA ASP A 644 9.54 -41.20 -10.01
C ASP A 644 8.26 -41.53 -9.24
N ARG A 645 7.32 -40.58 -9.07
CA ARG A 645 6.01 -40.83 -8.43
C ARG A 645 4.97 -41.46 -9.37
N GLU A 646 5.10 -41.28 -10.68
CA GLU A 646 4.21 -41.92 -11.67
C GLU A 646 4.62 -43.35 -12.02
N HIS A 647 5.87 -43.75 -11.71
CA HIS A 647 6.42 -45.08 -11.99
C HIS A 647 6.54 -45.97 -10.74
N GLY A 648 5.96 -45.55 -9.60
CA GLY A 648 6.07 -46.21 -8.30
C GLY A 648 4.81 -46.96 -7.86
#